data_AF-F4PSQ0-F1
#
_entry.id   AF-F4PSQ0-F1
#
_cell.length_a   1.000
_cell.length_b   1.000
_cell.length_c   1.000
_cell.angle_alpha   90.00
_cell.angle_beta   90.00
_cell.angle_gamma   90.00
#
_symmetry.space_group_name_H-M   'P 1'
#
loop_
_entity.id
_entity.type
_entity.pdbx_description
1 polymer ?
#
loop_
_entity_poly.entity_id
_entity_poly.type
_entity_poly.pdbx_seq_one_letter_code
_entity_poly.pdbx_strand_id
1 'polypeptide(L)'
;MTATVASSPISSTVQEVLHEMVSKLPKDIFEKSTSKATRRILVSVGLVTAGVVMIYNLPWYLLPLGWLFMGTACCGLFSVGYACGKNLLFKNRAINYTVGTILMLPLMYPFEYWKRSTGEVRDYVRDLAKGPYWWLMSLRQWATSNVASLDSRRMLLSAAALYLFASIFLPLMTYGFGLWVPRFVQYLTQDFNIGVILARLQTQAENSVNAVIDFPPAYKWKEAYHVLKKEYQLNISEENIMDVLLKVGPLAKKIICPQPEQEQQQQPLEAPKKKSIFDGKPWYEKVVWTTTIFIFATPLLSMYGIATSPFNWKTYVTAFCSYYIAGIGITAGYHRLFSHRSYDAVWPVRVILTLMGTTAFEMSVIDWCHDHRAHHRFTDTDKDPYNVKKGFWWAHMGWLIFKREEEPDADVTDLKNDWVLYYQHKYYTPLSLFFGIFLPTWICGHYWGDWRGGFFIAGIASKVLMMQCTFCINSLAHYLGEATYTDQKSPRDSAITSLVTFGEGYHNFHHEFPYDYRNGIHHSAYDPGKWLIGFLSWFGLSYNLKRFPAELFEKGKIQMAEKKAADARAKLFWGKPLDQLDIIDRETVKRTCADKGKKWIIIHDIVYDVEEFQAKHPGGVQFIKDYIGKDASKAFDGLVYNHSFAARNILDTYRIAKLK
;
A
#
# COMPACT_ATOMS: atom_id res chain seq x y z
N MET A 1 38.91 -46.17 1.52
CA MET A 1 37.51 -46.24 1.04
C MET A 1 36.99 -44.82 0.91
N THR A 2 36.90 -44.36 -0.33
CA THR A 2 36.31 -43.08 -0.75
C THR A 2 34.80 -43.12 -0.53
N ALA A 3 34.29 -42.35 0.43
CA ALA A 3 32.87 -42.08 0.53
C ALA A 3 32.51 -41.00 -0.51
N THR A 4 31.95 -41.42 -1.63
CA THR A 4 31.29 -40.56 -2.61
C THR A 4 30.13 -39.85 -1.92
N VAL A 5 30.26 -38.53 -1.71
CA VAL A 5 29.14 -37.67 -1.32
C VAL A 5 28.18 -37.63 -2.50
N ALA A 6 27.07 -38.35 -2.39
CA ALA A 6 25.99 -38.26 -3.37
C ALA A 6 25.45 -36.83 -3.39
N SER A 7 25.60 -36.13 -4.51
CA SER A 7 24.97 -34.84 -4.77
C SER A 7 23.45 -34.99 -4.65
N SER A 8 22.80 -34.15 -3.84
CA SER A 8 21.34 -34.17 -3.72
C SER A 8 20.70 -33.87 -5.09
N PRO A 9 19.56 -34.51 -5.43
CA PRO A 9 18.87 -34.28 -6.71
C PRO A 9 18.44 -32.81 -6.93
N ILE A 10 18.36 -32.03 -5.85
CA ILE A 10 18.08 -30.58 -5.89
C ILE A 10 19.27 -29.81 -6.50
N SER A 11 20.51 -30.25 -6.27
CA SER A 11 21.71 -29.60 -6.78
C SER A 11 21.83 -29.71 -8.31
N SER A 12 21.47 -30.85 -8.89
CA SER A 12 21.51 -31.05 -10.36
C SER A 12 20.42 -30.27 -11.09
N THR A 13 19.22 -30.14 -10.50
CA THR A 13 18.11 -29.39 -11.11
C THR A 13 18.37 -27.87 -11.11
N VAL A 14 19.03 -27.33 -10.09
CA VAL A 14 19.42 -25.90 -10.05
C VAL A 14 20.51 -25.60 -11.08
N GLN A 15 21.41 -26.55 -11.34
CA GLN A 15 22.49 -26.43 -12.33
C GLN A 15 21.96 -26.32 -13.77
N GLU A 16 21.00 -27.16 -14.14
CA GLU A 16 20.39 -27.15 -15.48
C GLU A 16 19.63 -25.84 -15.75
N VAL A 17 18.86 -25.36 -14.77
CA VAL A 17 18.08 -24.11 -14.88
C VAL A 17 18.98 -22.88 -15.02
N LEU A 18 20.08 -22.81 -14.26
CA LEU A 18 21.03 -21.69 -14.36
C LEU A 18 21.75 -21.65 -15.71
N HIS A 19 22.16 -22.82 -16.22
CA HIS A 19 22.80 -22.92 -17.54
C HIS A 19 21.83 -22.49 -18.66
N GLU A 20 20.56 -22.91 -18.59
CA GLU A 20 19.53 -22.48 -19.54
C GLU A 20 19.32 -20.96 -19.51
N MET A 21 19.19 -20.36 -18.32
CA MET A 21 18.96 -18.91 -18.17
C MET A 21 20.12 -18.06 -18.70
N VAL A 22 21.37 -18.47 -18.45
CA VAL A 22 22.55 -17.74 -18.95
C VAL A 22 22.72 -17.92 -20.45
N SER A 23 22.41 -19.10 -21.00
CA SER A 23 22.54 -19.39 -22.44
C SER A 23 21.60 -18.55 -23.33
N LYS A 24 20.50 -18.04 -22.76
CA LYS A 24 19.52 -17.19 -23.47
C LYS A 24 19.89 -15.71 -23.48
N LEU A 25 20.91 -15.28 -22.71
CA LEU A 25 21.35 -13.89 -22.72
C LEU A 25 22.10 -13.54 -24.02
N PRO A 26 21.76 -12.44 -24.71
CA PRO A 26 22.45 -12.00 -25.90
C PRO A 26 23.97 -11.83 -25.69
N LYS A 27 24.77 -12.31 -26.66
CA LYS A 27 26.25 -12.33 -26.56
C LYS A 27 26.87 -10.94 -26.34
N ASP A 28 26.25 -9.90 -26.89
CA ASP A 28 26.69 -8.51 -26.75
C ASP A 28 26.59 -8.01 -25.30
N ILE A 29 25.73 -8.60 -24.46
CA ILE A 29 25.62 -8.25 -23.03
C ILE A 29 26.92 -8.58 -22.29
N PHE A 30 27.68 -9.59 -22.72
CA PHE A 30 28.92 -10.00 -22.05
C PHE A 30 30.14 -9.13 -22.40
N GLU A 31 30.04 -8.25 -23.41
CA GLU A 31 31.16 -7.42 -23.83
C GLU A 31 31.46 -6.24 -22.87
N LYS A 32 32.72 -6.20 -22.40
CA LYS A 32 33.25 -5.14 -21.53
C LYS A 32 33.61 -3.88 -22.33
N SER A 33 33.05 -2.73 -21.94
CA SER A 33 33.31 -1.43 -22.55
C SER A 33 34.00 -0.49 -21.56
N THR A 34 35.24 -0.10 -21.89
CA THR A 34 36.05 0.84 -21.10
C THR A 34 35.36 2.20 -20.94
N SER A 35 34.68 2.71 -21.98
CA SER A 35 33.96 3.98 -21.91
C SER A 35 32.80 3.92 -20.91
N LYS A 36 31.98 2.85 -20.95
CA LYS A 36 30.86 2.67 -20.01
C LYS A 36 31.35 2.50 -18.57
N ALA A 37 32.43 1.73 -18.35
CA ALA A 37 33.08 1.58 -17.05
C ALA A 37 33.58 2.93 -16.50
N THR A 38 34.26 3.72 -17.34
CA THR A 38 34.79 5.05 -16.95
C THR A 38 33.67 6.01 -16.60
N ARG A 39 32.59 6.05 -17.40
CA ARG A 39 31.41 6.87 -17.09
C ARG A 39 30.78 6.51 -15.75
N ARG A 40 30.69 5.22 -15.41
CA ARG A 40 30.16 4.77 -14.12
C ARG A 40 31.03 5.24 -12.95
N ILE A 41 32.35 5.18 -13.09
CA ILE A 41 33.29 5.71 -12.08
C ILE A 41 33.10 7.21 -11.92
N LEU A 42 33.06 7.97 -13.02
CA LEU A 42 32.88 9.43 -12.98
C LEU A 42 31.55 9.83 -12.32
N VAL A 43 30.47 9.11 -12.62
CA VAL A 43 29.17 9.35 -11.97
C VAL A 43 29.24 9.05 -10.47
N SER A 44 29.82 7.92 -10.06
CA SER A 44 29.94 7.58 -8.64
C SER A 44 30.81 8.58 -7.87
N VAL A 45 31.96 8.98 -8.42
CA VAL A 45 32.83 10.00 -7.82
C VAL A 45 32.15 11.37 -7.80
N GLY A 46 31.46 11.74 -8.88
CA GLY A 46 30.72 13.00 -8.98
C GLY A 46 29.58 13.09 -7.97
N LEU A 47 28.82 12.01 -7.76
CA LEU A 47 27.75 11.96 -6.76
C LEU A 47 28.29 12.05 -5.34
N VAL A 48 29.41 11.38 -5.03
CA VAL A 48 30.03 11.50 -3.71
C VAL A 48 30.55 12.92 -3.49
N THR A 49 31.17 13.53 -4.51
CA THR A 49 31.63 14.92 -4.45
C THR A 49 30.46 15.88 -4.23
N ALA A 50 29.35 15.70 -4.95
CA ALA A 50 28.13 16.47 -4.75
C ALA A 50 27.56 16.26 -3.34
N GLY A 51 27.67 15.06 -2.77
CA GLY A 51 27.25 14.76 -1.40
C GLY A 51 28.07 15.51 -0.36
N VAL A 52 29.41 15.56 -0.52
CA VAL A 52 30.30 16.37 0.32
C VAL A 52 29.91 17.84 0.25
N VAL A 53 29.77 18.38 -0.96
CA VAL A 53 29.40 19.79 -1.18
C VAL A 53 28.03 20.08 -0.57
N MET A 54 27.07 19.17 -0.73
CA MET A 54 25.73 19.32 -0.17
C MET A 54 25.76 19.32 1.36
N ILE A 55 26.47 18.39 2.00
CA ILE A 55 26.62 18.37 3.47
C ILE A 55 27.28 19.67 3.97
N TYR A 56 28.31 20.15 3.27
CA TYR A 56 29.01 21.37 3.66
C TYR A 56 28.13 22.63 3.60
N ASN A 57 27.25 22.73 2.60
CA ASN A 57 26.42 23.92 2.39
C ASN A 57 25.05 23.85 3.09
N LEU A 58 24.61 22.67 3.53
CA LEU A 58 23.29 22.51 4.13
C LEU A 58 23.24 23.02 5.59
N PRO A 59 22.19 23.74 5.98
CA PRO A 59 21.96 24.09 7.37
C PRO A 59 21.68 22.83 8.21
N TRP A 60 21.95 22.90 9.51
CA TRP A 60 22.00 21.72 10.40
C TRP A 60 20.74 20.83 10.38
N TYR A 61 19.56 21.42 10.20
CA TYR A 61 18.28 20.70 10.17
C TYR A 61 18.02 19.96 8.84
N LEU A 62 18.77 20.28 7.77
CA LEU A 62 18.73 19.57 6.48
C LEU A 62 19.90 18.60 6.31
N LEU A 63 20.89 18.61 7.21
CA LEU A 63 22.00 17.66 7.20
C LEU A 63 21.56 16.19 7.10
N PRO A 64 20.44 15.73 7.70
CA PRO A 64 19.97 14.35 7.48
C PRO A 64 19.75 14.00 6.00
N LEU A 65 19.27 14.95 5.18
CA LEU A 65 19.12 14.76 3.73
C LEU A 65 20.49 14.78 3.01
N GLY A 66 21.39 15.65 3.47
CA GLY A 66 22.81 15.66 3.09
C GLY A 66 23.47 14.30 3.23
N TRP A 67 23.42 13.76 4.45
CA TRP A 67 23.99 12.48 4.82
C TRP A 67 23.29 11.29 4.13
N LEU A 68 21.98 11.40 3.88
CA LEU A 68 21.24 10.41 3.12
C LEU A 68 21.74 10.26 1.67
N PHE A 69 21.85 11.39 0.98
CA PHE A 69 22.37 11.42 -0.38
C PHE A 69 23.81 10.93 -0.43
N MET A 70 24.64 11.36 0.53
CA MET A 70 26.04 10.94 0.65
C MET A 70 26.17 9.43 0.87
N GLY A 71 25.37 8.84 1.77
CA GLY A 71 25.36 7.39 2.00
C GLY A 71 24.98 6.61 0.73
N THR A 72 23.98 7.11 -0.02
CA THR A 72 23.55 6.51 -1.30
C THR A 72 24.64 6.63 -2.37
N ALA A 73 25.32 7.79 -2.45
CA ALA A 73 26.42 8.00 -3.37
C ALA A 73 27.60 7.06 -3.07
N CYS A 74 27.91 6.82 -1.78
CA CYS A 74 28.94 5.90 -1.33
C CYS A 74 28.62 4.42 -1.68
N CYS A 75 27.35 4.02 -1.74
CA CYS A 75 26.97 2.70 -2.28
C CYS A 75 27.41 2.51 -3.74
N GLY A 76 27.48 3.60 -4.52
CA GLY A 76 28.04 3.60 -5.87
C GLY A 76 29.52 3.21 -5.88
N LEU A 77 30.32 3.77 -4.98
CA LEU A 77 31.74 3.40 -4.82
C LEU A 77 31.91 1.94 -4.43
N PHE A 78 31.10 1.45 -3.49
CA PHE A 78 31.12 0.05 -3.07
C PHE A 78 30.77 -0.91 -4.23
N SER A 79 29.76 -0.57 -5.03
CA SER A 79 29.36 -1.34 -6.21
C SER A 79 30.47 -1.42 -7.27
N VAL A 80 31.19 -0.30 -7.49
CA VAL A 80 32.33 -0.25 -8.40
C VAL A 80 33.51 -1.05 -7.83
N GLY A 81 33.78 -0.94 -6.53
CA GLY A 81 34.77 -1.75 -5.81
C GLY A 81 34.49 -3.24 -5.96
N TYR A 82 33.25 -3.68 -5.73
CA TYR A 82 32.84 -5.07 -5.94
C TYR A 82 33.14 -5.55 -7.36
N ALA A 83 32.73 -4.78 -8.38
CA ALA A 83 32.92 -5.13 -9.78
C ALA A 83 34.42 -5.23 -10.14
N CYS A 84 35.26 -4.36 -9.57
CA CYS A 84 36.71 -4.43 -9.68
C CYS A 84 37.28 -5.71 -9.04
N GLY A 85 36.81 -6.08 -7.84
CA GLY A 85 37.27 -7.28 -7.12
C GLY A 85 37.03 -8.58 -7.89
N LYS A 86 35.95 -8.63 -8.67
CA LYS A 86 35.57 -9.76 -9.55
C LYS A 86 36.05 -9.60 -11.00
N ASN A 87 36.86 -8.59 -11.32
CA ASN A 87 37.34 -8.26 -12.68
C ASN A 87 36.21 -8.05 -13.71
N LEU A 88 35.03 -7.60 -13.27
CA LEU A 88 33.85 -7.43 -14.11
C LEU A 88 33.81 -6.06 -14.81
N LEU A 89 34.61 -5.09 -14.36
CA LEU A 89 34.53 -3.71 -14.82
C LEU A 89 35.44 -3.41 -16.02
N PHE A 90 36.73 -3.75 -15.92
CA PHE A 90 37.70 -3.60 -17.01
C PHE A 90 38.22 -4.96 -17.53
N LYS A 91 38.70 -4.99 -18.77
CA LYS A 91 39.41 -6.17 -19.32
C LYS A 91 40.75 -6.41 -18.60
N ASN A 92 41.45 -5.34 -18.22
CA ASN A 92 42.75 -5.43 -17.55
C ASN A 92 42.59 -5.59 -16.02
N ARG A 93 43.16 -6.65 -15.46
CA ARG A 93 43.11 -6.96 -14.01
C ARG A 93 43.84 -5.93 -13.14
N ALA A 94 44.94 -5.35 -13.62
CA ALA A 94 45.70 -4.34 -12.89
C ALA A 94 44.92 -3.02 -12.75
N ILE A 95 44.15 -2.65 -13.78
CA ILE A 95 43.27 -1.48 -13.75
C ILE A 95 42.14 -1.69 -12.75
N ASN A 96 41.48 -2.85 -12.78
CA ASN A 96 40.46 -3.20 -11.77
C ASN A 96 41.05 -3.13 -10.35
N TYR A 97 42.26 -3.66 -10.14
CA TYR A 97 42.90 -3.65 -8.83
C TYR A 97 43.17 -2.23 -8.32
N THR A 98 43.74 -1.38 -9.17
CA THR A 98 44.09 0.00 -8.81
C THR A 98 42.84 0.83 -8.54
N VAL A 99 41.85 0.77 -9.44
CA VAL A 99 40.59 1.50 -9.30
C VAL A 99 39.81 1.02 -8.09
N GLY A 100 39.71 -0.30 -7.88
CA GLY A 100 39.03 -0.88 -6.72
C GLY A 100 39.69 -0.47 -5.40
N THR A 101 41.02 -0.43 -5.35
CA THR A 101 41.76 0.04 -4.18
C THR A 101 41.45 1.49 -3.88
N ILE A 102 41.59 2.39 -4.87
CA ILE A 102 41.36 3.84 -4.70
C ILE A 102 39.92 4.14 -4.26
N LEU A 103 38.92 3.54 -4.90
CA LEU A 103 37.50 3.86 -4.63
C LEU A 103 36.98 3.26 -3.31
N MET A 104 37.67 2.28 -2.73
CA MET A 104 37.32 1.73 -1.42
C MET A 104 37.99 2.47 -0.26
N LEU A 105 39.00 3.33 -0.51
CA LEU A 105 39.66 4.13 0.54
C LEU A 105 38.69 5.04 1.30
N PRO A 106 37.79 5.82 0.65
CA PRO A 106 36.82 6.67 1.36
C PRO A 106 35.84 5.88 2.22
N LEU A 107 35.66 4.58 1.95
CA LEU A 107 34.79 3.68 2.71
C LEU A 107 35.50 3.04 3.91
N MET A 108 36.77 3.36 4.14
CA MET A 108 37.60 2.78 5.19
C MET A 108 37.65 1.23 5.14
N TYR A 109 37.65 0.66 3.94
CA TYR A 109 37.60 -0.79 3.74
C TYR A 109 38.74 -1.28 2.83
N PRO A 110 39.58 -2.25 3.27
CA PRO A 110 40.68 -2.75 2.46
C PRO A 110 40.15 -3.60 1.30
N PHE A 111 40.49 -3.19 0.07
CA PHE A 111 40.00 -3.81 -1.15
C PHE A 111 40.42 -5.29 -1.30
N GLU A 112 41.62 -5.66 -0.87
CA GLU A 112 42.13 -7.04 -1.00
C GLU A 112 41.46 -8.03 -0.04
N TYR A 113 41.01 -7.56 1.13
CA TYR A 113 40.29 -8.38 2.11
C TYR A 113 38.91 -8.80 1.57
N TRP A 114 38.20 -7.86 0.95
CA TRP A 114 36.89 -8.10 0.31
C TRP A 114 36.91 -9.22 -0.74
N LYS A 115 38.04 -9.38 -1.44
CA LYS A 115 38.19 -10.33 -2.53
C LYS A 115 38.21 -11.80 -2.06
N ARG A 116 38.51 -12.07 -0.78
CA ARG A 116 38.81 -13.41 -0.26
C ARG A 116 37.72 -14.07 0.61
N SER A 117 36.75 -13.34 1.17
CA SER A 117 35.79 -13.95 2.13
C SER A 117 34.32 -13.64 1.81
N THR A 118 33.52 -14.66 1.46
CA THR A 118 32.07 -14.51 1.26
C THR A 118 31.21 -15.25 2.30
N GLY A 119 31.78 -16.14 3.12
CA GLY A 119 31.04 -16.92 4.12
C GLY A 119 31.10 -16.37 5.54
N GLU A 120 32.27 -16.40 6.16
CA GLU A 120 32.43 -16.25 7.62
C GLU A 120 32.18 -14.82 8.15
N VAL A 121 32.51 -13.80 7.35
CA VAL A 121 32.32 -12.39 7.76
C VAL A 121 30.84 -12.03 7.89
N ARG A 122 29.94 -12.68 7.13
CA ARG A 122 28.52 -12.32 7.09
C ARG A 122 27.76 -12.75 8.35
N ASP A 123 28.01 -13.96 8.82
CA ASP A 123 27.35 -14.49 10.01
C ASP A 123 27.98 -13.88 11.28
N TYR A 124 29.28 -13.60 11.26
CA TYR A 124 29.97 -12.88 12.32
C TYR A 124 29.52 -11.42 12.47
N VAL A 125 29.38 -10.65 11.38
CA VAL A 125 28.86 -9.27 11.41
C VAL A 125 27.41 -9.23 11.89
N ARG A 126 26.61 -10.24 11.54
CA ARG A 126 25.23 -10.39 12.01
C ARG A 126 25.17 -10.60 13.52
N ASP A 127 26.11 -11.35 14.09
CA ASP A 127 26.13 -11.61 15.54
C ASP A 127 26.79 -10.48 16.34
N LEU A 128 27.79 -9.81 15.77
CA LEU A 128 28.40 -8.61 16.36
C LEU A 128 27.39 -7.44 16.43
N ALA A 129 26.58 -7.26 15.38
CA ALA A 129 25.56 -6.19 15.31
C ALA A 129 24.38 -6.35 16.29
N LYS A 130 24.27 -7.51 16.95
CA LYS A 130 23.28 -7.79 18.01
C LYS A 130 23.80 -7.43 19.41
N GLY A 131 25.09 -7.18 19.58
CA GLY A 131 25.69 -6.90 20.90
C GLY A 131 25.56 -5.43 21.35
N PRO A 132 25.40 -5.15 22.65
CA PRO A 132 25.20 -3.80 23.19
C PRO A 132 26.43 -2.87 23.08
N TYR A 133 27.62 -3.41 22.88
CA TYR A 133 28.89 -2.66 22.83
C TYR A 133 29.70 -2.90 21.54
N TRP A 134 29.00 -3.27 20.46
CA TRP A 134 29.61 -3.67 19.18
C TRP A 134 30.60 -2.65 18.61
N TRP A 135 30.41 -1.36 18.91
CA TRP A 135 31.21 -0.24 18.41
C TRP A 135 32.59 -0.09 19.09
N LEU A 136 32.73 -0.48 20.36
CA LEU A 136 34.03 -0.48 21.06
C LEU A 136 34.86 -1.72 20.68
N MET A 137 34.18 -2.87 20.54
CA MET A 137 34.82 -4.08 20.06
C MET A 137 35.22 -3.96 18.60
N SER A 138 34.43 -3.30 17.74
CA SER A 138 34.73 -3.19 16.32
C SER A 138 36.02 -2.43 16.03
N LEU A 139 36.35 -1.35 16.76
CA LEU A 139 37.60 -0.59 16.55
C LEU A 139 38.85 -1.37 16.97
N ARG A 140 38.85 -1.95 18.17
CA ARG A 140 39.96 -2.77 18.68
C ARG A 140 40.13 -4.04 17.86
N GLN A 141 39.04 -4.71 17.51
CA GLN A 141 39.07 -5.95 16.74
C GLN A 141 39.37 -5.69 15.25
N TRP A 142 38.91 -4.58 14.67
CA TRP A 142 39.30 -4.16 13.33
C TRP A 142 40.81 -3.93 13.27
N ALA A 143 41.39 -3.25 14.27
CA ALA A 143 42.85 -3.09 14.35
C ALA A 143 43.55 -4.45 14.45
N THR A 144 43.10 -5.37 15.30
CA THR A 144 43.76 -6.69 15.44
C THR A 144 43.55 -7.60 14.23
N SER A 145 42.37 -7.64 13.62
CA SER A 145 42.05 -8.54 12.49
C SER A 145 42.69 -8.09 11.17
N ASN A 146 42.86 -6.77 10.98
CA ASN A 146 43.51 -6.22 9.79
C ASN A 146 45.03 -6.12 9.91
N VAL A 147 45.59 -6.15 11.13
CA VAL A 147 47.05 -6.08 11.36
C VAL A 147 47.66 -7.46 11.58
N ALA A 148 46.97 -8.40 12.23
CA ALA A 148 47.54 -9.70 12.60
C ALA A 148 47.60 -10.74 11.48
N SER A 149 46.97 -10.50 10.31
CA SER A 149 46.85 -11.49 9.23
C SER A 149 47.58 -11.12 7.92
N LEU A 150 48.49 -10.13 7.96
CA LEU A 150 49.14 -9.56 6.76
C LEU A 150 50.20 -10.46 6.12
N ASP A 151 49.78 -11.55 5.48
CA ASP A 151 50.67 -12.56 4.88
C ASP A 151 51.04 -12.30 3.40
N SER A 152 50.66 -11.14 2.83
CA SER A 152 51.00 -10.80 1.44
C SER A 152 51.33 -9.33 1.21
N ARG A 153 52.34 -9.05 0.36
CA ARG A 153 52.80 -7.69 0.00
C ARG A 153 51.66 -6.78 -0.51
N ARG A 154 50.66 -7.34 -1.21
CA ARG A 154 49.51 -6.59 -1.75
C ARG A 154 48.54 -6.16 -0.66
N MET A 155 48.35 -6.99 0.36
CA MET A 155 47.49 -6.67 1.50
C MET A 155 48.14 -5.61 2.39
N LEU A 156 49.47 -5.70 2.55
CA LEU A 156 50.27 -4.68 3.24
C LEU A 156 50.13 -3.30 2.58
N LEU A 157 50.24 -3.23 1.24
CA LEU A 157 50.08 -1.99 0.47
C LEU A 157 48.67 -1.41 0.56
N SER A 158 47.62 -2.24 0.46
CA SER A 158 46.23 -1.79 0.59
C SER A 158 45.91 -1.32 2.01
N ALA A 159 46.46 -1.98 3.04
CA ALA A 159 46.28 -1.59 4.43
C ALA A 159 47.06 -0.30 4.74
N ALA A 160 48.30 -0.16 4.28
CA ALA A 160 49.10 1.05 4.47
C ALA A 160 48.44 2.29 3.85
N ALA A 161 47.89 2.16 2.63
CA ALA A 161 47.15 3.23 1.98
C ALA A 161 45.89 3.65 2.77
N LEU A 162 45.19 2.68 3.36
CA LEU A 162 44.02 2.92 4.20
C LEU A 162 44.38 3.63 5.51
N TYR A 163 45.45 3.20 6.16
CA TYR A 163 45.94 3.81 7.40
C TYR A 163 46.40 5.25 7.18
N LEU A 164 47.15 5.50 6.10
CA LEU A 164 47.57 6.86 5.74
C LEU A 164 46.35 7.77 5.50
N PHE A 165 45.36 7.29 4.74
CA PHE A 165 44.11 8.02 4.50
C PHE A 165 43.34 8.29 5.79
N ALA A 166 43.12 7.26 6.62
CA ALA A 166 42.39 7.36 7.89
C ALA A 166 43.07 8.30 8.90
N SER A 167 44.40 8.27 8.98
CA SER A 167 45.19 9.10 9.92
C SER A 167 45.14 10.60 9.59
N ILE A 168 44.84 10.96 8.34
CA ILE A 168 44.66 12.33 7.89
C ILE A 168 43.18 12.73 7.95
N PHE A 169 42.29 11.84 7.51
CA PHE A 169 40.86 12.12 7.33
C PHE A 169 40.06 12.16 8.64
N LEU A 170 40.32 11.23 9.58
CA LEU A 170 39.57 11.15 10.84
C LEU A 170 39.76 12.37 11.74
N PRO A 171 40.99 12.89 11.97
CA PRO A 171 41.19 14.11 12.76
C PRO A 171 40.45 15.32 12.19
N LEU A 172 40.45 15.48 10.86
CA LEU A 172 39.72 16.53 10.12
C LEU A 172 38.20 16.43 10.29
N MET A 173 37.66 15.21 10.29
CA MET A 173 36.22 14.95 10.50
C MET A 173 35.79 15.13 11.97
N THR A 174 36.60 14.70 12.94
CA THR A 174 36.30 14.80 14.38
C THR A 174 36.32 16.23 14.92
N TYR A 175 37.12 17.13 14.33
CA TYR A 175 37.18 18.53 14.79
C TYR A 175 36.07 19.42 14.20
N GLY A 176 35.38 18.97 13.13
CA GLY A 176 34.43 19.80 12.39
C GLY A 176 32.94 19.43 12.54
N PHE A 177 32.58 18.14 12.57
CA PHE A 177 31.17 17.76 12.32
C PHE A 177 30.76 16.49 13.07
N GLY A 178 30.56 16.60 14.38
CA GLY A 178 30.09 15.50 15.25
C GLY A 178 29.01 14.63 14.57
N LEU A 179 29.32 13.35 14.39
CA LEU A 179 28.54 12.43 13.56
C LEU A 179 27.94 11.28 14.36
N TRP A 180 26.65 11.08 14.16
CA TRP A 180 25.89 9.86 14.47
C TRP A 180 25.31 9.30 13.17
N VAL A 181 25.38 7.98 12.97
CA VAL A 181 24.81 7.30 11.78
C VAL A 181 23.71 6.33 12.20
N PRO A 182 22.44 6.52 11.75
CA PRO A 182 21.35 5.56 11.95
C PRO A 182 21.25 4.49 10.83
N ARG A 183 20.64 3.35 11.18
CA ARG A 183 20.50 2.09 10.39
C ARG A 183 19.70 2.15 9.07
N PHE A 184 19.27 3.32 8.61
CA PHE A 184 18.49 3.48 7.37
C PHE A 184 19.30 3.22 6.07
N VAL A 185 20.63 3.15 6.18
CA VAL A 185 21.54 2.82 5.05
C VAL A 185 21.27 1.42 4.46
N GLN A 186 20.57 0.53 5.16
CA GLN A 186 20.15 -0.76 4.59
C GLN A 186 19.03 -0.64 3.55
N TYR A 187 18.19 0.40 3.62
CA TYR A 187 16.98 0.49 2.79
C TYR A 187 17.24 1.01 1.36
N LEU A 188 18.38 1.68 1.15
CA LEU A 188 18.73 2.33 -0.13
C LEU A 188 19.43 1.42 -1.14
N THR A 189 19.46 0.12 -0.90
CA THR A 189 20.28 -0.84 -1.64
C THR A 189 19.46 -1.69 -2.63
N GLN A 190 18.43 -1.12 -3.26
CA GLN A 190 17.63 -1.82 -4.29
C GLN A 190 18.47 -2.28 -5.51
N ASP A 191 19.48 -1.51 -5.91
CA ASP A 191 20.42 -1.92 -6.98
C ASP A 191 21.45 -2.97 -6.51
N PHE A 192 21.72 -3.04 -5.21
CA PHE A 192 22.64 -4.00 -4.60
C PHE A 192 22.01 -5.38 -4.46
N ASN A 193 20.69 -5.49 -4.25
CA ASN A 193 20.00 -6.79 -4.14
C ASN A 193 20.06 -7.60 -5.44
N ILE A 194 19.91 -6.95 -6.60
CA ILE A 194 20.06 -7.61 -7.92
C ILE A 194 21.50 -8.10 -8.10
N GLY A 195 22.48 -7.26 -7.72
CA GLY A 195 23.90 -7.62 -7.78
C GLY A 195 24.31 -8.72 -6.81
N VAL A 196 23.73 -8.74 -5.62
CA VAL A 196 23.96 -9.78 -4.60
C VAL A 196 23.31 -11.10 -5.02
N ILE A 197 22.14 -11.07 -5.65
CA ILE A 197 21.48 -12.26 -6.19
C ILE A 197 22.35 -12.88 -7.30
N LEU A 198 22.78 -12.08 -8.29
CA LEU A 198 23.65 -12.56 -9.37
C LEU A 198 25.04 -13.00 -8.85
N ALA A 199 25.60 -12.30 -7.86
CA ALA A 199 26.84 -12.69 -7.18
C ALA A 199 26.73 -13.99 -6.37
N ARG A 200 25.58 -14.24 -5.73
CA ARG A 200 25.30 -15.49 -5.02
C ARG A 200 25.19 -16.66 -5.98
N LEU A 201 24.54 -16.46 -7.12
CA LEU A 201 24.48 -17.46 -8.20
C LEU A 201 25.88 -17.78 -8.73
N GLN A 202 26.74 -16.76 -8.94
CA GLN A 202 28.14 -16.94 -9.33
C GLN A 202 28.94 -17.73 -8.28
N THR A 203 28.82 -17.38 -7.00
CA THR A 203 29.60 -18.00 -5.92
C THR A 203 29.17 -19.46 -5.67
N GLN A 204 27.87 -19.78 -5.82
CA GLN A 204 27.39 -21.17 -5.74
C GLN A 204 27.80 -22.00 -6.95
N ALA A 205 27.86 -21.42 -8.15
CA ALA A 205 28.37 -22.09 -9.34
C ALA A 205 29.88 -22.39 -9.24
N GLU A 206 30.68 -21.41 -8.79
CA GLU A 206 32.15 -21.55 -8.63
C GLU A 206 32.53 -22.60 -7.55
N ASN A 207 31.72 -22.77 -6.50
CA ASN A 207 31.99 -23.72 -5.42
C ASN A 207 31.55 -25.16 -5.73
N SER A 208 30.75 -25.40 -6.78
CA SER A 208 30.19 -26.71 -7.09
C SER A 208 30.72 -27.33 -8.39
N VAL A 209 31.35 -26.56 -9.27
CA VAL A 209 31.87 -27.06 -10.56
C VAL A 209 33.14 -26.28 -10.97
N ASN A 210 34.16 -26.99 -11.48
CA ASN A 210 35.30 -26.41 -12.23
C ASN A 210 34.87 -25.82 -13.61
N ALA A 211 33.66 -25.27 -13.75
CA ALA A 211 33.12 -24.74 -15.00
C ALA A 211 32.97 -23.20 -14.91
N VAL A 212 33.63 -22.51 -15.84
CA VAL A 212 33.59 -21.04 -15.96
C VAL A 212 32.29 -20.64 -16.66
N ILE A 213 31.28 -20.24 -15.89
CA ILE A 213 30.08 -19.59 -16.43
C ILE A 213 30.38 -18.09 -16.55
N ASP A 214 30.40 -17.56 -17.78
CA ASP A 214 30.61 -16.13 -18.01
C ASP A 214 29.37 -15.33 -17.58
N PHE A 215 29.56 -14.30 -16.76
CA PHE A 215 28.50 -13.41 -16.27
C PHE A 215 28.56 -12.03 -16.94
N PRO A 216 27.41 -11.36 -17.15
CA PRO A 216 27.38 -10.04 -17.75
C PRO A 216 28.07 -8.98 -16.86
N PRO A 217 28.74 -7.95 -17.43
CA PRO A 217 29.36 -6.87 -16.68
C PRO A 217 28.38 -6.17 -15.75
N ALA A 218 28.84 -5.72 -14.58
CA ALA A 218 27.98 -5.18 -13.52
C ALA A 218 27.13 -3.96 -13.93
N TYR A 219 27.49 -3.25 -15.00
CA TYR A 219 26.72 -2.13 -15.54
C TYR A 219 25.63 -2.53 -16.54
N LYS A 220 25.55 -3.81 -16.92
CA LYS A 220 24.49 -4.40 -17.75
C LYS A 220 23.55 -5.32 -16.97
N TRP A 221 23.70 -5.44 -15.65
CA TRP A 221 22.83 -6.28 -14.82
C TRP A 221 21.35 -5.90 -14.91
N LYS A 222 21.04 -4.61 -15.04
CA LYS A 222 19.67 -4.13 -15.25
C LYS A 222 19.12 -4.55 -16.62
N GLU A 223 19.94 -4.49 -17.66
CA GLU A 223 19.59 -4.96 -19.01
C GLU A 223 19.34 -6.48 -19.01
N ALA A 224 20.23 -7.26 -18.40
CA ALA A 224 20.08 -8.72 -18.24
C ALA A 224 18.81 -9.09 -17.45
N TYR A 225 18.51 -8.37 -16.36
CA TYR A 225 17.28 -8.54 -15.59
C TYR A 225 16.02 -8.26 -16.42
N HIS A 226 16.00 -7.21 -17.24
CA HIS A 226 14.85 -6.90 -18.09
C HIS A 226 14.62 -7.94 -19.20
N VAL A 227 15.68 -8.51 -19.78
CA VAL A 227 15.56 -9.63 -20.73
C VAL A 227 14.94 -10.85 -20.04
N LEU A 228 15.47 -11.25 -18.89
CA LEU A 228 14.95 -12.39 -18.13
C LEU A 228 13.50 -12.18 -17.67
N LYS A 229 13.14 -10.96 -17.24
CA LYS A 229 11.76 -10.61 -16.87
C LYS A 229 10.80 -10.73 -18.04
N LYS A 230 11.21 -10.30 -19.23
CA LYS A 230 10.39 -10.36 -20.46
C LYS A 230 10.20 -11.79 -20.95
N GLU A 231 11.24 -12.59 -20.88
CA GLU A 231 11.26 -13.95 -21.44
C GLU A 231 10.51 -14.96 -20.57
N TYR A 232 10.51 -14.77 -19.24
CA TYR A 232 9.84 -15.67 -18.30
C TYR A 232 8.57 -15.08 -17.66
N GLN A 233 8.11 -13.90 -18.09
CA GLN A 233 6.91 -13.20 -17.57
C GLN A 233 6.85 -13.10 -16.03
N LEU A 234 8.00 -12.94 -15.38
CA LEU A 234 8.10 -13.04 -13.92
C LEU A 234 7.70 -11.71 -13.22
N ASN A 235 6.80 -11.79 -12.23
CA ASN A 235 6.51 -10.70 -11.28
C ASN A 235 7.46 -10.78 -10.07
N ILE A 236 8.74 -10.45 -10.28
CA ILE A 236 9.78 -10.54 -9.24
C ILE A 236 10.02 -9.17 -8.61
N SER A 237 9.30 -8.84 -7.55
CA SER A 237 9.78 -7.79 -6.64
C SER A 237 10.15 -8.32 -5.26
N GLU A 238 9.69 -9.51 -4.85
CA GLU A 238 9.85 -9.99 -3.46
C GLU A 238 10.12 -11.50 -3.30
N GLU A 239 10.36 -12.26 -4.37
CA GLU A 239 10.48 -13.72 -4.28
C GLU A 239 11.89 -14.21 -3.90
N ASN A 240 11.95 -15.24 -3.05
CA ASN A 240 13.20 -15.94 -2.71
C ASN A 240 13.78 -16.59 -3.98
N ILE A 241 15.11 -16.74 -4.06
CA ILE A 241 15.80 -17.41 -5.18
C ILE A 241 15.20 -18.80 -5.46
N MET A 242 14.72 -19.48 -4.40
CA MET A 242 14.06 -20.78 -4.52
C MET A 242 12.69 -20.68 -5.21
N ASP A 243 11.93 -19.61 -4.99
CA ASP A 243 10.62 -19.39 -5.63
C ASP A 243 10.78 -19.06 -7.12
N VAL A 244 11.84 -18.31 -7.46
CA VAL A 244 12.22 -18.05 -8.85
C VAL A 244 12.64 -19.35 -9.55
N LEU A 245 13.42 -20.21 -8.89
CA LEU A 245 13.84 -21.51 -9.44
C LEU A 245 12.67 -22.49 -9.62
N LEU A 246 11.70 -22.48 -8.70
CA LEU A 246 10.50 -23.33 -8.77
C LEU A 246 9.54 -22.93 -9.90
N LYS A 247 9.49 -21.64 -10.27
CA LYS A 247 8.60 -21.13 -11.34
C LYS A 247 9.15 -21.30 -12.75
N VAL A 248 10.47 -21.46 -12.90
CA VAL A 248 11.13 -21.43 -14.22
C VAL A 248 11.23 -22.83 -14.87
N GLY A 249 11.02 -23.94 -14.15
CA GLY A 249 11.21 -25.29 -14.68
C GLY A 249 9.95 -26.15 -14.81
N PRO A 250 9.49 -26.53 -16.03
CA PRO A 250 8.43 -27.52 -16.24
C PRO A 250 8.73 -28.90 -15.62
N LEU A 251 10.01 -29.23 -15.39
CA LEU A 251 10.45 -30.51 -14.81
C LEU A 251 10.08 -30.67 -13.32
N ALA A 252 10.00 -29.58 -12.54
CA ALA A 252 9.76 -29.65 -11.09
C ALA A 252 8.28 -29.96 -10.73
N LYS A 253 7.36 -29.59 -11.63
CA LYS A 253 5.90 -29.75 -11.42
C LYS A 253 5.43 -31.21 -11.44
N LYS A 254 6.25 -32.14 -11.94
CA LYS A 254 5.87 -33.53 -12.19
C LYS A 254 6.19 -34.51 -11.04
N ILE A 255 6.98 -34.09 -10.05
CA ILE A 255 7.51 -34.99 -9.01
C ILE A 255 6.79 -34.85 -7.64
N ILE A 256 6.11 -33.73 -7.36
CA ILE A 256 5.75 -33.38 -5.97
C ILE A 256 4.27 -33.58 -5.58
N CYS A 257 3.29 -33.64 -6.49
CA CYS A 257 1.90 -33.92 -6.08
C CYS A 257 1.06 -34.60 -7.18
N PRO A 258 0.52 -35.80 -6.93
CA PRO A 258 -0.73 -36.26 -7.53
C PRO A 258 -1.95 -35.73 -6.73
N GLN A 259 -3.00 -35.35 -7.47
CA GLN A 259 -4.36 -34.92 -7.08
C GLN A 259 -5.14 -35.98 -6.23
N PRO A 260 -6.37 -35.75 -5.65
CA PRO A 260 -7.44 -34.80 -6.08
C PRO A 260 -8.32 -34.13 -4.97
N GLU A 261 -9.24 -33.31 -5.48
CA GLU A 261 -10.29 -32.47 -4.85
C GLU A 261 -11.37 -33.21 -4.01
N GLN A 262 -11.92 -32.52 -3.01
CA GLN A 262 -13.26 -32.79 -2.45
C GLN A 262 -14.04 -31.49 -2.21
N GLU A 263 -15.23 -31.42 -2.81
CA GLU A 263 -16.25 -30.40 -2.61
C GLU A 263 -17.01 -30.61 -1.28
N GLN A 264 -17.32 -29.53 -0.56
CA GLN A 264 -18.32 -29.54 0.51
C GLN A 264 -19.42 -28.53 0.20
N GLN A 265 -20.64 -29.04 0.07
CA GLN A 265 -21.89 -28.30 -0.08
C GLN A 265 -22.32 -27.68 1.28
N GLN A 266 -22.67 -26.39 1.27
CA GLN A 266 -23.33 -25.71 2.39
C GLN A 266 -24.85 -25.68 2.18
N GLN A 267 -25.61 -26.02 3.23
CA GLN A 267 -27.06 -25.86 3.31
C GLN A 267 -27.46 -24.46 3.84
N PRO A 268 -28.65 -23.92 3.49
CA PRO A 268 -29.10 -22.61 3.97
C PRO A 268 -29.72 -22.69 5.37
N LEU A 269 -29.36 -21.75 6.25
CA LEU A 269 -29.97 -21.54 7.57
C LEU A 269 -31.29 -20.74 7.47
N GLU A 270 -32.31 -21.16 8.21
CA GLU A 270 -33.59 -20.47 8.33
C GLU A 270 -33.49 -19.10 9.03
N ALA A 271 -34.32 -18.15 8.57
CA ALA A 271 -34.39 -16.80 9.13
C ALA A 271 -35.20 -16.75 10.45
N PRO A 272 -34.78 -15.97 11.46
CA PRO A 272 -35.50 -15.85 12.71
C PRO A 272 -36.78 -15.01 12.57
N LYS A 273 -37.84 -15.41 13.29
CA LYS A 273 -39.14 -14.73 13.33
C LYS A 273 -39.05 -13.37 14.04
N LYS A 274 -39.57 -12.31 13.41
CA LYS A 274 -39.67 -10.95 13.98
C LYS A 274 -40.61 -10.92 15.19
N LYS A 275 -40.15 -10.36 16.31
CA LYS A 275 -40.99 -10.01 17.48
C LYS A 275 -41.84 -8.78 17.19
N SER A 276 -43.02 -8.71 17.81
CA SER A 276 -43.98 -7.59 17.72
C SER A 276 -43.35 -6.26 18.18
N ILE A 277 -43.66 -5.18 17.45
CA ILE A 277 -43.11 -3.81 17.57
C ILE A 277 -43.66 -3.04 18.81
N PHE A 278 -44.65 -3.59 19.52
CA PHE A 278 -45.23 -2.96 20.70
C PHE A 278 -45.02 -3.81 21.95
N ASP A 279 -44.00 -3.46 22.72
CA ASP A 279 -43.68 -4.01 24.04
C ASP A 279 -44.46 -3.32 25.19
N GLY A 280 -45.30 -2.32 24.87
CA GLY A 280 -46.17 -1.63 25.84
C GLY A 280 -45.43 -0.75 26.86
N LYS A 281 -44.10 -0.63 26.77
CA LYS A 281 -43.28 0.14 27.71
C LYS A 281 -43.32 1.63 27.39
N PRO A 282 -43.37 2.51 28.41
CA PRO A 282 -43.26 3.94 28.22
C PRO A 282 -41.95 4.34 27.53
N TRP A 283 -41.99 5.36 26.68
CA TRP A 283 -40.83 5.80 25.88
C TRP A 283 -39.61 6.18 26.73
N TYR A 284 -39.82 6.69 27.96
CA TYR A 284 -38.74 7.10 28.86
C TYR A 284 -37.95 5.93 29.44
N GLU A 285 -38.50 4.71 29.47
CA GLU A 285 -37.78 3.52 29.91
C GLU A 285 -36.77 3.03 28.87
N LYS A 286 -37.00 3.40 27.61
CA LYS A 286 -36.11 3.12 26.48
C LYS A 286 -34.92 4.09 26.43
N VAL A 287 -34.89 5.14 27.26
CA VAL A 287 -33.82 6.14 27.26
C VAL A 287 -32.68 5.75 28.22
N VAL A 288 -31.44 5.89 27.76
CA VAL A 288 -30.22 5.78 28.56
C VAL A 288 -29.90 7.15 29.16
N TRP A 289 -30.58 7.49 30.26
CA TRP A 289 -30.55 8.84 30.84
C TRP A 289 -29.16 9.37 31.18
N THR A 290 -28.24 8.52 31.62
CA THR A 290 -26.86 8.90 31.93
C THR A 290 -26.14 9.44 30.69
N THR A 291 -26.19 8.69 29.59
CA THR A 291 -25.59 9.07 28.30
C THR A 291 -26.30 10.28 27.69
N THR A 292 -27.64 10.31 27.75
CA THR A 292 -28.43 11.45 27.27
C THR A 292 -28.05 12.74 27.98
N ILE A 293 -28.02 12.74 29.32
CA ILE A 293 -27.63 13.92 30.10
C ILE A 293 -26.20 14.33 29.74
N PHE A 294 -25.27 13.38 29.61
CA PHE A 294 -23.88 13.67 29.26
C PHE A 294 -23.74 14.35 27.88
N ILE A 295 -24.39 13.80 26.83
CA ILE A 295 -24.32 14.31 25.46
C ILE A 295 -24.96 15.69 25.32
N PHE A 296 -26.02 16.00 26.09
CA PHE A 296 -26.67 17.32 26.04
C PHE A 296 -26.09 18.35 27.02
N ALA A 297 -25.62 17.93 28.20
CA ALA A 297 -25.06 18.86 29.20
C ALA A 297 -23.66 19.34 28.81
N THR A 298 -22.81 18.48 28.24
CA THR A 298 -21.42 18.86 27.92
C THR A 298 -21.30 19.95 26.84
N PRO A 299 -22.12 19.98 25.76
CA PRO A 299 -22.16 21.13 24.85
C PRO A 299 -22.62 22.42 25.53
N LEU A 300 -23.63 22.36 26.40
CA LEU A 300 -24.10 23.53 27.15
C LEU A 300 -23.00 24.09 28.07
N LEU A 301 -22.28 23.21 28.77
CA LEU A 301 -21.12 23.57 29.59
C LEU A 301 -20.00 24.17 28.73
N SER A 302 -19.77 23.63 27.54
CA SER A 302 -18.78 24.14 26.59
C SER A 302 -19.12 25.55 26.12
N MET A 303 -20.37 25.78 25.71
CA MET A 303 -20.85 27.11 25.28
C MET A 303 -20.77 28.13 26.42
N TYR A 304 -21.23 27.75 27.61
CA TYR A 304 -21.10 28.57 28.81
C TYR A 304 -19.63 28.92 29.09
N GLY A 305 -18.74 27.92 29.04
CA GLY A 305 -17.33 28.10 29.28
C GLY A 305 -16.63 29.00 28.25
N ILE A 306 -16.95 28.84 26.96
CA ILE A 306 -16.44 29.71 25.89
C ILE A 306 -16.94 31.15 26.07
N ALA A 307 -18.20 31.33 26.47
CA ALA A 307 -18.78 32.66 26.64
C ALA A 307 -18.27 33.40 27.90
N THR A 308 -17.82 32.67 28.92
CA THR A 308 -17.49 33.25 30.24
C THR A 308 -16.02 33.15 30.63
N SER A 309 -15.20 32.39 29.92
CA SER A 309 -13.76 32.30 30.18
C SER A 309 -13.03 33.40 29.40
N PRO A 310 -12.07 34.11 30.02
CA PRO A 310 -11.21 35.04 29.30
C PRO A 310 -10.50 34.36 28.13
N PHE A 311 -10.34 35.06 27.00
CA PHE A 311 -9.64 34.51 25.86
C PHE A 311 -8.15 34.30 26.18
N ASN A 312 -7.69 33.06 26.04
CA ASN A 312 -6.27 32.70 26.16
C ASN A 312 -5.89 31.75 25.02
N TRP A 313 -5.13 32.25 24.04
CA TRP A 313 -4.77 31.46 22.86
C TRP A 313 -4.01 30.17 23.21
N LYS A 314 -3.22 30.14 24.31
CA LYS A 314 -2.49 28.95 24.76
C LYS A 314 -3.44 27.84 25.23
N THR A 315 -4.55 28.22 25.85
CA THR A 315 -5.63 27.31 26.23
C THR A 315 -6.30 26.71 24.99
N TYR A 316 -6.57 27.52 23.95
CA TYR A 316 -7.12 27.03 22.69
C TYR A 316 -6.16 26.09 21.94
N VAL A 317 -4.84 26.36 21.97
CA VAL A 317 -3.83 25.43 21.45
C VAL A 317 -3.84 24.12 22.23
N THR A 318 -3.91 24.19 23.57
CA THR A 318 -4.02 22.98 24.42
C THR A 318 -5.29 22.19 24.10
N ALA A 319 -6.42 22.88 23.89
CA ALA A 319 -7.68 22.29 23.48
C ALA A 319 -7.58 21.60 22.10
N PHE A 320 -6.95 22.26 21.13
CA PHE A 320 -6.70 21.72 19.79
C PHE A 320 -5.82 20.47 19.84
N CYS A 321 -4.73 20.48 20.61
CA CYS A 321 -3.89 19.31 20.83
C CYS A 321 -4.67 18.17 21.50
N SER A 322 -5.46 18.48 22.54
CA SER A 322 -6.31 17.52 23.24
C SER A 322 -7.36 16.88 22.33
N TYR A 323 -7.92 17.66 21.40
CA TYR A 323 -8.83 17.19 20.34
C TYR A 323 -8.12 16.27 19.34
N TYR A 324 -6.95 16.67 18.82
CA TYR A 324 -6.16 15.84 17.90
C TYR A 324 -5.66 14.54 18.53
N ILE A 325 -5.24 14.57 19.80
CA ILE A 325 -4.81 13.40 20.54
C ILE A 325 -5.94 12.37 20.62
N ALA A 326 -7.15 12.82 20.95
CA ALA A 326 -8.32 11.95 20.98
C ALA A 326 -8.61 11.35 19.60
N GLY A 327 -8.61 12.18 18.55
CA GLY A 327 -8.86 11.74 17.17
C GLY A 327 -7.85 10.70 16.69
N ILE A 328 -6.56 10.88 16.95
CA ILE A 328 -5.53 9.88 16.64
C ILE A 328 -5.73 8.58 17.44
N GLY A 329 -6.10 8.69 18.72
CA GLY A 329 -6.38 7.53 19.56
C GLY A 329 -7.55 6.68 19.04
N ILE A 330 -8.61 7.33 18.55
CA ILE A 330 -9.74 6.65 17.90
C ILE A 330 -9.31 6.04 16.57
N THR A 331 -8.77 6.85 15.66
CA THR A 331 -8.46 6.43 14.27
C THR A 331 -7.32 5.42 14.19
N ALA A 332 -6.13 5.76 14.70
CA ALA A 332 -4.97 4.87 14.62
C ALA A 332 -5.03 3.73 15.64
N GLY A 333 -5.70 3.94 16.79
CA GLY A 333 -5.83 2.97 17.87
C GLY A 333 -7.09 2.12 17.77
N TYR A 334 -8.20 2.61 18.33
CA TYR A 334 -9.45 1.85 18.50
C TYR A 334 -9.93 1.24 17.19
N HIS A 335 -9.91 2.03 16.13
CA HIS A 335 -10.38 1.66 14.81
C HIS A 335 -9.40 0.72 14.08
N ARG A 336 -8.23 1.24 13.68
CA ARG A 336 -7.32 0.51 12.78
C ARG A 336 -6.52 -0.60 13.45
N LEU A 337 -6.02 -0.37 14.66
CA LEU A 337 -5.19 -1.32 15.39
C LEU A 337 -6.04 -2.41 16.04
N PHE A 338 -7.05 -2.02 16.81
CA PHE A 338 -7.81 -2.96 17.64
C PHE A 338 -9.03 -3.54 16.92
N SER A 339 -9.85 -2.72 16.24
CA SER A 339 -11.05 -3.23 15.56
C SER A 339 -10.70 -4.03 14.30
N HIS A 340 -9.88 -3.46 13.41
CA HIS A 340 -9.56 -4.05 12.11
C HIS A 340 -8.28 -4.87 12.05
N ARG A 341 -7.41 -4.75 13.05
CA ARG A 341 -6.11 -5.44 13.09
C ARG A 341 -5.33 -5.21 11.78
N SER A 342 -5.39 -3.97 11.29
CA SER A 342 -4.82 -3.57 10.00
C SER A 342 -3.30 -3.40 10.04
N TYR A 343 -2.73 -3.33 11.24
CA TYR A 343 -1.30 -3.36 11.49
C TYR A 343 -1.04 -3.90 12.91
N ASP A 344 0.20 -4.28 13.18
CA ASP A 344 0.66 -4.65 14.51
C ASP A 344 1.53 -3.53 15.09
N ALA A 345 1.52 -3.37 16.41
CA ALA A 345 2.34 -2.37 17.10
C ALA A 345 3.00 -2.95 18.35
N VAL A 346 4.16 -2.42 18.72
CA VAL A 346 4.82 -2.79 19.97
C VAL A 346 3.99 -2.34 21.18
N TRP A 347 4.15 -3.01 22.33
CA TRP A 347 3.32 -2.77 23.51
C TRP A 347 3.30 -1.30 24.00
N PRO A 348 4.38 -0.49 23.94
CA PRO A 348 4.30 0.91 24.36
C PRO A 348 3.39 1.74 23.45
N VAL A 349 3.42 1.49 22.13
CA VAL A 349 2.54 2.16 21.17
C VAL A 349 1.08 1.79 21.43
N ARG A 350 0.81 0.51 21.72
CA ARG A 350 -0.54 0.05 22.09
C ARG A 350 -1.04 0.80 23.31
N VAL A 351 -0.26 0.87 24.40
CA VAL A 351 -0.61 1.62 25.61
C VAL A 351 -0.88 3.09 25.31
N ILE A 352 0.00 3.75 24.57
CA ILE A 352 -0.15 5.17 24.22
C ILE A 352 -1.43 5.39 23.42
N LEU A 353 -1.67 4.65 22.33
CA LEU A 353 -2.87 4.81 21.51
C LEU A 353 -4.16 4.50 22.29
N THR A 354 -4.13 3.49 23.16
CA THR A 354 -5.25 3.17 24.06
C THR A 354 -5.56 4.32 25.00
N LEU A 355 -4.55 4.94 25.63
CA LEU A 355 -4.74 6.10 26.52
C LEU A 355 -5.21 7.34 25.74
N MET A 356 -4.67 7.58 24.55
CA MET A 356 -5.10 8.66 23.67
C MET A 356 -6.60 8.53 23.33
N GLY A 357 -7.04 7.34 22.93
CA GLY A 357 -8.46 7.06 22.61
C GLY A 357 -9.37 7.16 23.84
N THR A 358 -8.85 6.80 25.02
CA THR A 358 -9.57 6.95 26.30
C THR A 358 -9.95 8.41 26.58
N THR A 359 -9.21 9.38 26.03
CA THR A 359 -9.54 10.80 26.19
C THR A 359 -10.76 11.26 25.37
N ALA A 360 -11.28 10.43 24.45
CA ALA A 360 -12.39 10.79 23.56
C ALA A 360 -13.77 10.70 24.23
N PHE A 361 -13.88 10.03 25.39
CA PHE A 361 -15.15 9.73 26.07
C PHE A 361 -16.13 8.82 25.29
N GLU A 362 -15.61 8.05 24.34
CA GLU A 362 -16.40 7.13 23.50
C GLU A 362 -16.23 5.68 23.97
N MET A 363 -16.72 5.37 25.17
CA MET A 363 -16.65 4.04 25.80
C MET A 363 -15.25 3.38 25.88
N SER A 364 -15.19 2.20 26.51
CA SER A 364 -13.93 1.45 26.59
C SER A 364 -13.50 0.97 25.20
N VAL A 365 -12.22 0.68 25.01
CA VAL A 365 -11.73 0.16 23.72
C VAL A 365 -12.41 -1.15 23.34
N ILE A 366 -12.72 -2.01 24.32
CA ILE A 366 -13.37 -3.31 24.08
C ILE A 366 -14.81 -3.10 23.59
N ASP A 367 -15.58 -2.23 24.24
CA ASP A 367 -16.96 -1.96 23.87
C ASP A 367 -17.05 -1.22 22.53
N TRP A 368 -16.15 -0.26 22.31
CA TRP A 368 -16.07 0.48 21.03
C TRP A 368 -15.76 -0.47 19.88
N CYS A 369 -14.77 -1.35 20.05
CA CYS A 369 -14.40 -2.32 19.02
C CYS A 369 -15.50 -3.36 18.80
N HIS A 370 -16.22 -3.76 19.85
CA HIS A 370 -17.37 -4.66 19.73
C HIS A 370 -18.42 -4.05 18.80
N ASP A 371 -18.84 -2.82 19.09
CA ASP A 371 -19.85 -2.11 18.29
C ASP A 371 -19.37 -1.85 16.87
N HIS A 372 -18.10 -1.45 16.69
CA HIS A 372 -17.54 -1.20 15.38
C HIS A 372 -17.43 -2.48 14.52
N ARG A 373 -17.00 -3.59 15.11
CA ARG A 373 -16.97 -4.90 14.43
C ARG A 373 -18.38 -5.36 14.05
N ALA A 374 -19.35 -5.18 14.95
CA ALA A 374 -20.76 -5.44 14.66
C ALA A 374 -21.28 -4.58 13.51
N HIS A 375 -20.94 -3.30 13.49
CA HIS A 375 -21.31 -2.38 12.43
C HIS A 375 -20.80 -2.83 11.05
N HIS A 376 -19.53 -3.26 10.94
CA HIS A 376 -19.02 -3.80 9.67
C HIS A 376 -19.72 -5.08 9.23
N ARG A 377 -20.04 -5.97 10.19
CA ARG A 377 -20.71 -7.24 9.92
C ARG A 377 -22.16 -7.04 9.48
N PHE A 378 -22.85 -6.10 10.09
CA PHE A 378 -24.30 -5.92 9.98
C PHE A 378 -24.72 -4.60 9.34
N THR A 379 -23.80 -3.88 8.69
CA THR A 379 -24.03 -2.54 8.09
C THR A 379 -25.38 -2.46 7.38
N ASP A 380 -26.14 -1.40 7.64
CA ASP A 380 -27.48 -1.14 7.07
C ASP A 380 -28.60 -2.13 7.47
N THR A 381 -28.37 -3.01 8.43
CA THR A 381 -29.39 -3.93 8.97
C THR A 381 -29.86 -3.54 10.37
N ASP A 382 -30.94 -4.12 10.87
CA ASP A 382 -31.44 -3.84 12.23
C ASP A 382 -30.46 -4.21 13.34
N LYS A 383 -29.45 -5.06 13.05
CA LYS A 383 -28.37 -5.45 13.96
C LYS A 383 -27.17 -4.49 13.94
N ASP A 384 -27.15 -3.52 13.03
CA ASP A 384 -26.14 -2.46 13.05
C ASP A 384 -26.41 -1.52 14.24
N PRO A 385 -25.44 -1.37 15.18
CA PRO A 385 -25.64 -0.56 16.38
C PRO A 385 -26.06 0.89 16.08
N TYR A 386 -25.57 1.45 14.97
CA TYR A 386 -25.86 2.83 14.56
C TYR A 386 -26.43 2.89 13.13
N ASN A 387 -27.30 1.93 12.81
CA ASN A 387 -27.96 1.79 11.51
C ASN A 387 -28.48 3.12 10.94
N VAL A 388 -27.86 3.58 9.85
CA VAL A 388 -28.23 4.82 9.16
C VAL A 388 -29.61 4.76 8.50
N LYS A 389 -30.16 3.57 8.22
CA LYS A 389 -31.52 3.40 7.68
C LYS A 389 -32.61 3.87 8.64
N LYS A 390 -32.32 3.97 9.95
CA LYS A 390 -33.20 4.59 10.96
C LYS A 390 -33.16 6.13 10.93
N GLY A 391 -32.28 6.72 10.13
CA GLY A 391 -32.18 8.16 9.87
C GLY A 391 -30.89 8.79 10.37
N PHE A 392 -30.55 9.96 9.82
CA PHE A 392 -29.33 10.70 10.14
C PHE A 392 -29.12 10.92 11.64
N TRP A 393 -30.12 11.43 12.35
CA TRP A 393 -30.02 11.72 13.79
C TRP A 393 -29.94 10.46 14.65
N TRP A 394 -30.52 9.34 14.17
CA TRP A 394 -30.36 8.05 14.82
C TRP A 394 -28.89 7.62 14.79
N ALA A 395 -28.28 7.58 13.60
CA ALA A 395 -26.88 7.19 13.44
C ALA A 395 -25.90 8.16 14.11
N HIS A 396 -26.23 9.45 14.13
CA HIS A 396 -25.38 10.46 14.74
C HIS A 396 -25.34 10.37 16.28
N MET A 397 -26.51 10.27 16.94
CA MET A 397 -26.56 10.23 18.42
C MET A 397 -27.73 9.45 19.00
N GLY A 398 -28.79 9.18 18.23
CA GLY A 398 -29.97 8.47 18.73
C GLY A 398 -29.66 7.07 19.27
N TRP A 399 -28.73 6.35 18.63
CA TRP A 399 -28.28 5.03 19.08
C TRP A 399 -27.62 5.03 20.48
N LEU A 400 -27.10 6.17 20.94
CA LEU A 400 -26.54 6.35 22.28
C LEU A 400 -27.62 6.73 23.31
N ILE A 401 -28.70 7.34 22.85
CA ILE A 401 -29.81 7.84 23.68
C ILE A 401 -30.78 6.71 24.00
N PHE A 402 -31.03 5.79 23.05
CA PHE A 402 -32.02 4.74 23.20
C PHE A 402 -31.36 3.38 23.44
N LYS A 403 -31.91 2.62 24.40
CA LYS A 403 -31.52 1.23 24.69
C LYS A 403 -31.75 0.36 23.46
N ARG A 404 -30.82 -0.55 23.22
CA ARG A 404 -30.91 -1.52 22.13
C ARG A 404 -31.97 -2.58 22.43
N GLU A 405 -32.66 -3.02 21.39
CA GLU A 405 -33.65 -4.11 21.49
C GLU A 405 -32.98 -5.48 21.43
N GLU A 406 -31.90 -5.60 20.64
CA GLU A 406 -31.06 -6.79 20.51
C GLU A 406 -29.60 -6.36 20.60
N GLU A 407 -28.79 -7.08 21.38
CA GLU A 407 -27.35 -6.87 21.41
C GLU A 407 -26.70 -7.45 20.15
N PRO A 408 -25.85 -6.69 19.47
CA PRO A 408 -25.20 -7.16 18.26
C PRO A 408 -24.12 -8.20 18.58
N ASP A 409 -23.89 -9.13 17.66
CA ASP A 409 -22.94 -10.23 17.83
C ASP A 409 -21.60 -9.95 17.14
N ALA A 410 -20.57 -9.64 17.93
CA ALA A 410 -19.20 -9.48 17.47
C ALA A 410 -18.18 -10.12 18.44
N ASP A 411 -17.27 -10.93 17.89
CA ASP A 411 -16.17 -11.51 18.68
C ASP A 411 -15.16 -10.42 19.06
N VAL A 412 -14.83 -10.38 20.35
CA VAL A 412 -13.80 -9.50 20.96
C VAL A 412 -12.91 -10.26 21.94
N THR A 413 -12.85 -11.58 21.81
CA THR A 413 -12.05 -12.46 22.69
C THR A 413 -10.56 -12.10 22.63
N ASP A 414 -10.07 -11.72 21.45
CA ASP A 414 -8.71 -11.22 21.24
C ASP A 414 -8.41 -9.95 22.07
N LEU A 415 -9.38 -9.03 22.17
CA LEU A 415 -9.23 -7.79 22.92
C LEU A 415 -9.31 -8.03 24.44
N LYS A 416 -10.16 -8.95 24.88
CA LYS A 416 -10.28 -9.34 26.30
C LYS A 416 -9.02 -10.02 26.83
N ASN A 417 -8.29 -10.72 25.95
CA ASN A 417 -7.02 -11.38 26.29
C ASN A 417 -5.82 -10.42 26.29
N ASP A 418 -5.98 -9.18 25.81
CA ASP A 418 -4.95 -8.14 25.92
C ASP A 418 -5.03 -7.45 27.28
N TRP A 419 -3.98 -7.61 28.09
CA TRP A 419 -3.91 -7.03 29.42
C TRP A 419 -4.05 -5.49 29.39
N VAL A 420 -3.51 -4.80 28.37
CA VAL A 420 -3.60 -3.34 28.26
C VAL A 420 -5.06 -2.91 28.14
N LEU A 421 -5.81 -3.58 27.26
CA LEU A 421 -7.20 -3.26 26.97
C LEU A 421 -8.11 -3.68 28.12
N TYR A 422 -7.82 -4.82 28.75
CA TYR A 422 -8.54 -5.27 29.94
C TYR A 422 -8.44 -4.25 31.08
N TYR A 423 -7.24 -3.73 31.37
CA TYR A 423 -7.04 -2.71 32.40
C TYR A 423 -7.69 -1.37 32.02
N GLN A 424 -7.59 -0.98 30.74
CA GLN A 424 -8.28 0.22 30.28
C GLN A 424 -9.79 0.10 30.43
N HIS A 425 -10.39 -1.05 30.11
CA HIS A 425 -11.80 -1.32 30.28
C HIS A 425 -12.22 -1.25 31.77
N LYS A 426 -11.45 -1.92 32.64
CA LYS A 426 -11.70 -1.92 34.09
C LYS A 426 -11.61 -0.53 34.73
N TYR A 427 -10.67 0.29 34.28
CA TYR A 427 -10.41 1.63 34.83
C TYR A 427 -10.80 2.76 33.87
N TYR A 428 -11.76 2.50 32.96
CA TYR A 428 -12.09 3.44 31.90
C TYR A 428 -12.48 4.82 32.43
N THR A 429 -13.44 4.88 33.35
CA THR A 429 -13.95 6.14 33.91
C THR A 429 -12.87 6.99 34.60
N PRO A 430 -12.06 6.47 35.55
CA PRO A 430 -11.00 7.28 36.14
C PRO A 430 -9.93 7.69 35.12
N LEU A 431 -9.59 6.83 34.15
CA LEU A 431 -8.62 7.16 33.10
C LEU A 431 -9.13 8.27 32.17
N SER A 432 -10.39 8.21 31.72
CA SER A 432 -10.99 9.21 30.83
C SER A 432 -11.12 10.56 31.53
N LEU A 433 -11.56 10.59 32.80
CA LEU A 433 -11.59 11.81 33.60
C LEU A 433 -10.20 12.41 33.81
N PHE A 434 -9.21 11.58 34.13
CA PHE A 434 -7.84 12.04 34.37
C PHE A 434 -7.19 12.59 33.11
N PHE A 435 -7.08 11.79 32.05
CA PHE A 435 -6.38 12.17 30.83
C PHE A 435 -7.20 13.12 29.94
N GLY A 436 -8.52 12.98 29.95
CA GLY A 436 -9.41 13.77 29.09
C GLY A 436 -9.78 15.13 29.65
N ILE A 437 -9.90 15.29 30.97
CA ILE A 437 -10.35 16.55 31.61
C ILE A 437 -9.30 17.10 32.56
N PHE A 438 -8.87 16.33 33.56
CA PHE A 438 -7.98 16.85 34.60
C PHE A 438 -6.63 17.30 34.04
N LEU A 439 -5.98 16.46 33.22
CA LEU A 439 -4.67 16.74 32.64
C LEU A 439 -4.65 18.03 31.79
N PRO A 440 -5.54 18.24 30.79
CA PRO A 440 -5.56 19.50 30.05
C PRO A 440 -5.93 20.69 30.94
N THR A 441 -6.80 20.52 31.93
CA THR A 441 -7.12 21.56 32.92
C THR A 441 -5.89 21.97 33.71
N TRP A 442 -5.14 20.99 34.20
CA TRP A 442 -3.93 21.20 34.99
C TRP A 442 -2.83 21.86 34.16
N ILE A 443 -2.64 21.45 32.90
CA ILE A 443 -1.68 22.11 31.99
C ILE A 443 -2.03 23.60 31.85
N CYS A 444 -3.30 23.91 31.57
CA CYS A 444 -3.71 25.29 31.39
C CYS A 444 -3.64 26.12 32.67
N GLY A 445 -4.05 25.54 33.80
CA GLY A 445 -3.99 26.19 35.09
C GLY A 445 -2.56 26.48 35.55
N HIS A 446 -1.67 25.49 35.45
CA HIS A 446 -0.31 25.58 35.97
C HIS A 446 0.62 26.38 35.06
N TYR A 447 0.56 26.16 33.74
CA TYR A 447 1.49 26.81 32.81
C TYR A 447 0.93 28.10 32.18
N TRP A 448 -0.39 28.19 31.98
CA TRP A 448 -1.03 29.33 31.32
C TRP A 448 -1.79 30.25 32.30
N GLY A 449 -1.86 29.90 33.59
CA GLY A 449 -2.62 30.63 34.60
C GLY A 449 -4.13 30.60 34.38
N ASP A 450 -4.64 29.67 33.57
CA ASP A 450 -6.03 29.64 33.11
C ASP A 450 -6.71 28.31 33.46
N TRP A 451 -7.05 28.15 34.76
CA TRP A 451 -7.76 26.97 35.26
C TRP A 451 -9.17 26.84 34.67
N ARG A 452 -9.86 27.97 34.49
CA ARG A 452 -11.25 27.99 34.02
C ARG A 452 -11.32 27.62 32.54
N GLY A 453 -10.53 28.28 31.69
CA GLY A 453 -10.43 27.92 30.27
C GLY A 453 -9.86 26.52 30.08
N GLY A 454 -8.90 26.11 30.94
CA GLY A 454 -8.41 24.74 31.01
C GLY A 454 -9.52 23.71 31.16
N PHE A 455 -10.41 23.90 32.14
CA PHE A 455 -11.53 23.00 32.38
C PHE A 455 -12.56 23.03 31.26
N PHE A 456 -13.14 24.20 30.98
CA PHE A 456 -14.27 24.26 30.05
C PHE A 456 -13.87 24.11 28.58
N ILE A 457 -12.74 24.69 28.16
CA ILE A 457 -12.35 24.73 26.74
C ILE A 457 -11.44 23.54 26.43
N ALA A 458 -10.32 23.39 27.15
CA ALA A 458 -9.36 22.33 26.86
C ALA A 458 -9.83 20.95 27.34
N GLY A 459 -10.57 20.88 28.44
CA GLY A 459 -11.10 19.65 29.04
C GLY A 459 -12.47 19.21 28.51
N ILE A 460 -13.45 20.13 28.37
CA ILE A 460 -14.82 19.77 27.96
C ILE A 460 -15.06 20.03 26.47
N ALA A 461 -14.88 21.27 26.01
CA ALA A 461 -15.24 21.65 24.63
C ALA A 461 -14.45 20.86 23.57
N SER A 462 -13.17 20.57 23.81
CA SER A 462 -12.36 19.72 22.93
C SER A 462 -12.94 18.32 22.77
N LYS A 463 -13.59 17.78 23.81
CA LYS A 463 -14.17 16.41 23.82
C LYS A 463 -15.54 16.37 23.22
N VAL A 464 -16.34 17.42 23.46
CA VAL A 464 -17.59 17.64 22.73
C VAL A 464 -17.31 17.69 21.24
N LEU A 465 -16.33 18.49 20.80
CA LEU A 465 -15.96 18.58 19.39
C LEU A 465 -15.49 17.23 18.84
N MET A 466 -14.66 16.48 19.59
CA MET A 466 -14.22 15.15 19.18
C MET A 466 -15.39 14.18 18.99
N MET A 467 -16.30 14.09 19.97
CA MET A 467 -17.47 13.21 19.87
C MET A 467 -18.33 13.56 18.65
N GLN A 468 -18.58 14.85 18.39
CA GLN A 468 -19.34 15.26 17.20
C GLN A 468 -18.62 14.86 15.90
N CYS A 469 -17.29 14.95 15.86
CA CYS A 469 -16.50 14.48 14.72
C CYS A 469 -16.62 12.97 14.53
N THR A 470 -16.53 12.16 15.59
CA THR A 470 -16.70 10.70 15.46
C THR A 470 -18.14 10.35 15.07
N PHE A 471 -19.14 11.02 15.62
CA PHE A 471 -20.55 10.79 15.27
C PHE A 471 -20.84 11.12 13.81
N CYS A 472 -20.10 12.06 13.19
CA CYS A 472 -20.17 12.31 11.76
C CYS A 472 -19.66 11.13 10.90
N ILE A 473 -18.83 10.24 11.43
CA ILE A 473 -18.45 9.01 10.70
C ILE A 473 -19.68 8.15 10.50
N ASN A 474 -20.44 7.89 11.57
CA ASN A 474 -21.64 7.05 11.53
C ASN A 474 -22.79 7.70 10.73
N SER A 475 -22.89 9.03 10.73
CA SER A 475 -23.97 9.74 10.03
C SER A 475 -23.52 10.34 8.69
N LEU A 476 -22.68 11.38 8.72
CA LEU A 476 -22.29 12.14 7.54
C LEU A 476 -21.58 11.27 6.49
N ALA A 477 -20.74 10.31 6.90
CA ALA A 477 -20.02 9.43 5.98
C ALA A 477 -20.91 8.39 5.26
N HIS A 478 -22.18 8.24 5.68
CA HIS A 478 -23.17 7.42 4.99
C HIS A 478 -24.14 8.24 4.13
N TYR A 479 -24.11 9.57 4.23
CA TYR A 479 -24.99 10.48 3.49
C TYR A 479 -24.25 11.27 2.41
N LEU A 480 -23.09 11.84 2.76
CA LEU A 480 -22.35 12.77 1.92
C LEU A 480 -21.19 12.06 1.23
N GLY A 481 -21.18 12.07 -0.10
CA GLY A 481 -20.06 11.59 -0.90
C GLY A 481 -20.46 10.56 -1.95
N GLU A 482 -19.44 9.92 -2.51
CA GLU A 482 -19.57 9.01 -3.65
C GLU A 482 -19.50 7.53 -3.23
N ALA A 483 -20.26 6.70 -3.93
CA ALA A 483 -20.12 5.25 -3.92
C ALA A 483 -19.02 4.87 -4.94
N THR A 484 -17.76 5.04 -4.55
CA THR A 484 -16.61 4.95 -5.45
C THR A 484 -16.29 3.51 -5.86
N TYR A 485 -16.41 2.56 -4.93
CA TYR A 485 -16.07 1.15 -5.12
C TYR A 485 -17.29 0.25 -5.15
N THR A 486 -18.31 0.57 -4.37
CA THR A 486 -19.57 -0.20 -4.28
C THR A 486 -20.73 0.70 -3.90
N ASP A 487 -21.94 0.41 -4.36
CA ASP A 487 -23.17 1.05 -3.90
C ASP A 487 -24.16 0.06 -3.27
N GLN A 488 -23.69 -1.14 -2.92
CA GLN A 488 -24.49 -2.16 -2.24
C GLN A 488 -24.86 -1.74 -0.81
N LYS A 489 -24.04 -0.90 -0.19
CA LYS A 489 -24.21 -0.36 1.16
C LYS A 489 -24.17 1.18 1.13
N SER A 490 -24.62 1.80 2.20
CA SER A 490 -24.70 3.26 2.36
C SER A 490 -23.37 4.04 2.48
N PRO A 491 -22.23 3.50 2.98
CA PRO A 491 -20.99 4.27 3.16
C PRO A 491 -20.53 5.00 1.90
N ARG A 492 -20.00 6.21 2.07
CA ARG A 492 -19.59 7.12 0.99
C ARG A 492 -18.18 7.67 1.21
N ASP A 493 -17.49 7.91 0.10
CA ASP A 493 -16.21 8.60 0.08
C ASP A 493 -16.41 10.12 -0.08
N SER A 494 -15.86 10.89 0.88
CA SER A 494 -15.95 12.34 0.90
C SER A 494 -14.70 12.96 1.52
N ALA A 495 -14.00 13.79 0.75
CA ALA A 495 -12.84 14.54 1.24
C ALA A 495 -13.20 15.53 2.36
N ILE A 496 -14.41 16.11 2.31
CA ILE A 496 -14.90 17.02 3.37
C ILE A 496 -15.13 16.23 4.65
N THR A 497 -15.80 15.09 4.55
CA THR A 497 -15.99 14.19 5.71
C THR A 497 -14.64 13.78 6.26
N SER A 498 -13.68 13.41 5.40
CA SER A 498 -12.33 13.01 5.79
C SER A 498 -11.60 14.10 6.56
N LEU A 499 -11.77 15.38 6.21
CA LEU A 499 -11.19 16.50 6.95
C LEU A 499 -11.77 16.61 8.37
N VAL A 500 -13.09 16.50 8.49
CA VAL A 500 -13.82 16.58 9.76
C VAL A 500 -13.55 15.37 10.66
N THR A 501 -13.31 14.19 10.07
CA THR A 501 -13.20 12.91 10.77
C THR A 501 -11.78 12.34 10.80
N PHE A 502 -10.74 13.20 10.71
CA PHE A 502 -9.34 12.76 10.83
C PHE A 502 -8.92 11.65 9.86
N GLY A 503 -9.45 11.65 8.64
CA GLY A 503 -9.14 10.65 7.62
C GLY A 503 -10.20 9.59 7.41
N GLU A 504 -11.20 9.50 8.28
CA GLU A 504 -12.18 8.40 8.27
C GLU A 504 -13.32 8.57 7.25
N GLY A 505 -13.27 9.62 6.43
CA GLY A 505 -14.34 9.97 5.49
C GLY A 505 -14.26 9.32 4.12
N TYR A 506 -13.22 8.52 3.82
CA TYR A 506 -13.22 7.60 2.68
C TYR A 506 -13.95 6.30 3.05
N HIS A 507 -15.19 6.47 3.50
CA HIS A 507 -15.92 5.43 4.21
C HIS A 507 -16.42 4.32 3.28
N ASN A 508 -16.64 4.60 2.00
CA ASN A 508 -16.95 3.58 1.00
C ASN A 508 -15.75 2.66 0.79
N PHE A 509 -14.55 3.23 0.65
CA PHE A 509 -13.30 2.46 0.61
C PHE A 509 -13.16 1.60 1.86
N HIS A 510 -13.32 2.20 3.04
CA HIS A 510 -13.13 1.53 4.30
C HIS A 510 -14.06 0.32 4.50
N HIS A 511 -15.36 0.46 4.17
CA HIS A 511 -16.31 -0.64 4.29
C HIS A 511 -16.08 -1.77 3.31
N GLU A 512 -15.57 -1.46 2.11
CA GLU A 512 -15.24 -2.45 1.10
C GLU A 512 -13.90 -3.15 1.41
N PHE A 513 -12.93 -2.43 1.97
CA PHE A 513 -11.56 -2.91 2.22
C PHE A 513 -11.15 -2.75 3.70
N PRO A 514 -11.86 -3.39 4.66
CA PRO A 514 -11.82 -3.02 6.07
C PRO A 514 -10.49 -3.31 6.78
N TYR A 515 -9.66 -4.23 6.28
CA TYR A 515 -8.36 -4.51 6.91
C TYR A 515 -7.21 -3.66 6.35
N ASP A 516 -7.42 -2.82 5.33
CA ASP A 516 -6.37 -1.89 4.89
C ASP A 516 -6.10 -0.86 6.00
N TYR A 517 -4.82 -0.64 6.33
CA TYR A 517 -4.48 0.33 7.38
C TYR A 517 -4.71 1.78 6.95
N ARG A 518 -4.99 2.02 5.66
CA ARG A 518 -5.31 3.33 5.10
C ARG A 518 -6.82 3.44 4.96
N ASN A 519 -7.36 4.59 5.29
CA ASN A 519 -8.72 4.91 4.91
C ASN A 519 -8.68 5.76 3.62
N GLY A 520 -7.85 6.80 3.59
CA GLY A 520 -7.56 7.54 2.36
C GLY A 520 -6.41 6.94 1.56
N ILE A 521 -6.68 6.17 0.49
CA ILE A 521 -5.62 5.54 -0.33
C ILE A 521 -4.79 6.52 -1.16
N HIS A 522 -5.35 7.68 -1.52
CA HIS A 522 -4.65 8.66 -2.34
C HIS A 522 -3.52 9.32 -1.55
N HIS A 523 -2.45 9.70 -2.26
CA HIS A 523 -1.34 10.43 -1.64
C HIS A 523 -1.79 11.79 -1.07
N SER A 524 -2.73 12.45 -1.74
CA SER A 524 -3.35 13.70 -1.31
C SER A 524 -4.48 13.53 -0.28
N ALA A 525 -4.92 12.30 0.00
CA ALA A 525 -5.97 12.07 0.97
C ALA A 525 -5.47 12.39 2.38
N TYR A 526 -6.11 13.40 2.99
CA TYR A 526 -5.91 13.76 4.39
C TYR A 526 -6.29 12.58 5.27
N ASP A 527 -5.29 11.94 5.86
CA ASP A 527 -5.43 10.77 6.73
C ASP A 527 -4.26 10.77 7.74
N PRO A 528 -4.38 11.54 8.84
CA PRO A 528 -3.39 11.59 9.90
C PRO A 528 -3.06 10.22 10.52
N GLY A 529 -4.05 9.32 10.64
CA GLY A 529 -3.85 7.96 11.14
C GLY A 529 -2.87 7.18 10.27
N LYS A 530 -3.06 7.20 8.94
CA LYS A 530 -2.16 6.60 7.95
C LYS A 530 -0.74 7.16 8.07
N TRP A 531 -0.62 8.48 8.22
CA TRP A 531 0.68 9.13 8.31
C TRP A 531 1.43 8.75 9.59
N LEU A 532 0.73 8.74 10.73
CA LEU A 532 1.32 8.31 12.00
C LEU A 532 1.76 6.84 11.95
N ILE A 533 0.88 5.94 11.49
CA ILE A 533 1.20 4.50 11.39
C ILE A 533 2.39 4.29 10.45
N GLY A 534 2.42 4.98 9.30
CA GLY A 534 3.54 4.93 8.36
C GLY A 534 4.84 5.45 8.98
N PHE A 535 4.79 6.58 9.68
CA PHE A 535 5.95 7.14 10.37
C PHE A 535 6.51 6.20 11.45
N LEU A 536 5.65 5.62 12.29
CA LEU A 536 6.05 4.66 13.32
C LEU A 536 6.70 3.41 12.72
N SER A 537 6.30 3.02 11.50
CA SER A 537 6.84 1.83 10.83
C SER A 537 8.30 2.00 10.44
N TRP A 538 8.74 3.23 10.18
CA TRP A 538 10.15 3.54 9.88
C TRP A 538 11.07 3.24 11.06
N PHE A 539 10.53 3.22 12.28
CA PHE A 539 11.25 2.89 13.51
C PHE A 539 10.98 1.47 14.02
N GLY A 540 10.19 0.66 13.28
CA GLY A 540 9.76 -0.67 13.72
C GLY A 540 8.78 -0.66 14.90
N LEU A 541 8.16 0.49 15.18
CA LEU A 541 7.19 0.64 16.27
C LEU A 541 5.78 0.18 15.85
N SER A 542 5.48 0.27 14.55
CA SER A 542 4.39 -0.42 13.88
C SER A 542 4.96 -1.32 12.78
N TYR A 543 4.33 -2.46 12.52
CA TYR A 543 4.77 -3.44 11.54
C TYR A 543 3.57 -4.23 10.99
N ASN A 544 3.79 -5.08 9.97
CA ASN A 544 2.72 -5.83 9.30
C ASN A 544 1.56 -4.96 8.80
N LEU A 545 1.85 -3.78 8.24
CA LEU A 545 0.85 -2.86 7.69
C LEU A 545 0.13 -3.51 6.50
N LYS A 546 -1.12 -3.94 6.71
CA LYS A 546 -1.91 -4.67 5.72
C LYS A 546 -2.45 -3.74 4.65
N ARG A 547 -2.39 -4.19 3.40
CA ARG A 547 -2.91 -3.47 2.22
C ARG A 547 -3.61 -4.45 1.30
N PHE A 548 -4.71 -4.03 0.69
CA PHE A 548 -5.28 -4.79 -0.41
C PHE A 548 -4.49 -4.59 -1.71
N PRO A 549 -4.47 -5.58 -2.61
CA PRO A 549 -3.91 -5.43 -3.95
C PRO A 549 -4.58 -4.29 -4.72
N ALA A 550 -3.77 -3.43 -5.35
CA ALA A 550 -4.27 -2.25 -6.06
C ALA A 550 -5.25 -2.59 -7.21
N GLU A 551 -5.14 -3.78 -7.80
CA GLU A 551 -6.03 -4.27 -8.86
C GLU A 551 -7.49 -4.36 -8.38
N LEU A 552 -7.75 -4.68 -7.11
CA LEU A 552 -9.11 -4.78 -6.58
C LEU A 552 -9.81 -3.41 -6.55
N PHE A 553 -9.05 -2.34 -6.31
CA PHE A 553 -9.57 -0.98 -6.29
C PHE A 553 -10.04 -0.56 -7.70
N GLU A 554 -9.25 -0.89 -8.72
CA GLU A 554 -9.58 -0.60 -10.11
C GLU A 554 -10.77 -1.45 -10.60
N LYS A 555 -10.86 -2.72 -10.18
CA LYS A 555 -12.03 -3.56 -10.45
C LYS A 555 -13.32 -2.95 -9.91
N GLY A 556 -13.33 -2.51 -8.64
CA GLY A 556 -14.51 -1.87 -8.05
C GLY A 556 -14.94 -0.60 -8.79
N LYS A 557 -13.98 0.26 -9.16
CA LYS A 557 -14.26 1.47 -9.96
C LYS A 557 -14.84 1.13 -11.34
N ILE A 558 -14.29 0.13 -12.03
CA ILE A 558 -14.78 -0.32 -13.33
C ILE A 558 -16.21 -0.85 -13.20
N GLN A 559 -16.49 -1.69 -12.19
CA GLN A 559 -17.84 -2.19 -11.93
C GLN A 559 -18.85 -1.06 -11.69
N MET A 560 -18.47 -0.05 -10.90
CA MET A 560 -19.31 1.13 -10.69
C MET A 560 -19.49 1.97 -11.96
N ALA A 561 -18.47 2.09 -12.81
CA ALA A 561 -18.55 2.78 -14.09
C ALA A 561 -19.44 2.03 -15.09
N GLU A 562 -19.32 0.69 -15.17
CA GLU A 562 -20.16 -0.19 -15.98
C GLU A 562 -21.63 -0.07 -15.56
N LYS A 563 -21.90 -0.09 -14.25
CA LYS A 563 -23.26 0.12 -13.72
C LYS A 563 -23.82 1.48 -14.11
N LYS A 564 -23.07 2.56 -13.89
CA LYS A 564 -23.48 3.93 -14.29
C LYS A 564 -23.73 4.03 -15.80
N ALA A 565 -22.88 3.38 -16.61
CA ALA A 565 -23.05 3.34 -18.06
C ALA A 565 -24.30 2.55 -18.45
N ALA A 566 -24.59 1.42 -17.80
CA ALA A 566 -25.81 0.65 -18.02
C ALA A 566 -27.07 1.43 -17.62
N ASP A 567 -27.07 2.11 -16.48
CA ASP A 567 -28.18 2.95 -16.02
C ASP A 567 -28.44 4.14 -16.96
N ALA A 568 -27.37 4.77 -17.45
CA ALA A 568 -27.47 5.82 -18.46
C ALA A 568 -27.98 5.27 -19.80
N ARG A 569 -27.50 4.10 -20.21
CA ARG A 569 -27.94 3.41 -21.43
C ARG A 569 -29.42 3.07 -21.38
N ALA A 570 -29.94 2.62 -20.23
CA ALA A 570 -31.35 2.25 -20.05
C ALA A 570 -32.32 3.44 -20.21
N LYS A 571 -31.85 4.68 -20.03
CA LYS A 571 -32.66 5.90 -20.19
C LYS A 571 -32.79 6.37 -21.65
N LEU A 572 -32.02 5.76 -22.56
CA LEU A 572 -31.97 6.15 -23.97
C LEU A 572 -32.63 5.09 -24.84
N PHE A 573 -33.27 5.51 -25.92
CA PHE A 573 -33.84 4.60 -26.92
C PHE A 573 -32.74 4.15 -27.89
N TRP A 574 -32.39 2.88 -27.86
CA TRP A 574 -31.39 2.26 -28.75
C TRP A 574 -32.01 1.39 -29.84
N GLY A 575 -33.32 1.55 -30.11
CA GLY A 575 -34.08 0.65 -30.95
C GLY A 575 -34.55 -0.62 -30.23
N LYS A 576 -35.14 -1.54 -30.99
CA LYS A 576 -35.59 -2.83 -30.46
C LYS A 576 -34.39 -3.67 -30.00
N PRO A 577 -34.42 -4.21 -28.77
CA PRO A 577 -33.41 -5.16 -28.28
C PRO A 577 -33.27 -6.36 -29.22
N LEU A 578 -32.04 -6.87 -29.39
CA LEU A 578 -31.72 -7.93 -30.35
C LEU A 578 -32.47 -9.25 -30.07
N ASP A 579 -32.78 -9.52 -28.81
CA ASP A 579 -33.54 -10.65 -28.31
C ASP A 579 -35.05 -10.54 -28.56
N GLN A 580 -35.55 -9.35 -28.89
CA GLN A 580 -36.95 -9.07 -29.23
C GLN A 580 -37.18 -8.94 -30.74
N LEU A 581 -36.15 -9.15 -31.57
CA LEU A 581 -36.26 -9.08 -33.02
C LEU A 581 -36.82 -10.39 -33.59
N ASP A 582 -37.75 -10.26 -34.54
CA ASP A 582 -38.27 -11.40 -35.29
C ASP A 582 -37.15 -12.06 -36.11
N ILE A 583 -37.23 -13.37 -36.29
CA ILE A 583 -36.26 -14.11 -37.12
C ILE A 583 -36.80 -14.21 -38.54
N ILE A 584 -36.01 -13.75 -39.52
CA ILE A 584 -36.35 -13.77 -40.94
C ILE A 584 -35.19 -14.37 -41.76
N ASP A 585 -35.46 -14.98 -42.91
CA ASP A 585 -34.41 -15.43 -43.84
C ASP A 585 -34.11 -14.40 -44.94
N ARG A 586 -32.96 -14.56 -45.61
CA ARG A 586 -32.50 -13.62 -46.65
C ARG A 586 -33.44 -13.56 -47.85
N GLU A 587 -34.07 -14.68 -48.22
CA GLU A 587 -35.00 -14.71 -49.36
C GLU A 587 -36.27 -13.92 -49.07
N THR A 588 -36.80 -14.03 -47.85
CA THR A 588 -37.98 -13.30 -47.40
C THR A 588 -37.69 -11.80 -47.35
N VAL A 589 -36.50 -11.36 -46.94
CA VAL A 589 -36.09 -9.95 -47.02
C VAL A 589 -36.10 -9.46 -48.47
N LYS A 590 -35.46 -10.20 -49.38
CA LYS A 590 -35.37 -9.84 -50.80
C LYS A 590 -36.74 -9.78 -51.46
N ARG A 591 -37.58 -10.79 -51.22
CA ARG A 591 -38.95 -10.87 -51.71
C ARG A 591 -39.84 -9.76 -51.14
N THR A 592 -39.71 -9.43 -49.85
CA THR A 592 -40.47 -8.35 -49.23
C THR A 592 -40.10 -6.98 -49.82
N CYS A 593 -38.83 -6.76 -50.14
CA CYS A 593 -38.40 -5.54 -50.83
C CYS A 593 -38.93 -5.46 -52.27
N ALA A 594 -38.95 -6.59 -53.00
CA ALA A 594 -39.42 -6.66 -54.39
C ALA A 594 -40.95 -6.56 -54.51
N ASP A 595 -41.69 -7.37 -53.73
CA ASP A 595 -43.14 -7.53 -53.85
C ASP A 595 -43.91 -6.43 -53.11
N LYS A 596 -43.44 -6.03 -51.92
CA LYS A 596 -44.13 -5.07 -51.03
C LYS A 596 -43.49 -3.69 -51.04
N GLY A 597 -42.45 -3.48 -51.85
CA GLY A 597 -41.78 -2.18 -52.01
C GLY A 597 -40.99 -1.69 -50.79
N LYS A 598 -40.84 -2.52 -49.75
CA LYS A 598 -40.15 -2.15 -48.49
C LYS A 598 -38.67 -1.83 -48.71
N LYS A 599 -38.13 -0.94 -47.88
CA LYS A 599 -36.75 -0.44 -48.00
C LYS A 599 -35.87 -1.04 -46.91
N TRP A 600 -35.65 -2.34 -46.99
CA TRP A 600 -34.85 -3.04 -45.98
C TRP A 600 -33.42 -3.26 -46.45
N ILE A 601 -32.48 -3.15 -45.53
CA ILE A 601 -31.06 -3.48 -45.74
C ILE A 601 -30.59 -4.44 -44.65
N ILE A 602 -29.57 -5.23 -44.97
CA ILE A 602 -28.96 -6.17 -44.03
C ILE A 602 -27.58 -5.65 -43.61
N ILE A 603 -27.32 -5.52 -42.32
CA ILE A 603 -26.00 -5.20 -41.77
C ILE A 603 -25.75 -6.12 -40.56
N HIS A 604 -24.65 -6.86 -40.57
CA HIS A 604 -24.26 -7.83 -39.52
C HIS A 604 -25.38 -8.79 -39.10
N ASP A 605 -26.03 -9.41 -40.09
CA ASP A 605 -27.15 -10.34 -39.90
C ASP A 605 -28.37 -9.72 -39.16
N ILE A 606 -28.47 -8.39 -39.13
CA ILE A 606 -29.65 -7.66 -38.67
C ILE A 606 -30.29 -6.95 -39.86
N VAL A 607 -31.62 -6.98 -39.91
CA VAL A 607 -32.43 -6.31 -40.93
C VAL A 607 -32.92 -4.98 -40.39
N TYR A 608 -32.74 -3.93 -41.18
CA TYR A 608 -33.08 -2.56 -40.84
C TYR A 608 -34.07 -1.98 -41.85
N ASP A 609 -35.11 -1.30 -41.36
CA ASP A 609 -36.02 -0.53 -42.21
C ASP A 609 -35.51 0.90 -42.37
N VAL A 610 -34.97 1.21 -43.55
CA VAL A 610 -34.37 2.51 -43.85
C VAL A 610 -35.28 3.38 -44.72
N GLU A 611 -36.57 3.07 -44.83
CA GLU A 611 -37.54 3.78 -45.65
C GLU A 611 -37.55 5.29 -45.35
N GLU A 612 -37.59 5.66 -44.07
CA GLU A 612 -37.58 7.07 -43.62
C GLU A 612 -36.17 7.68 -43.58
N PHE A 613 -35.13 6.85 -43.52
CA PHE A 613 -33.74 7.31 -43.38
C PHE A 613 -33.07 7.58 -44.73
N GLN A 614 -33.43 6.86 -45.79
CA GLN A 614 -32.73 6.90 -47.08
C GLN A 614 -32.54 8.32 -47.66
N ALA A 615 -33.53 9.21 -47.45
CA ALA A 615 -33.46 10.60 -47.92
C ALA A 615 -32.58 11.51 -47.05
N LYS A 616 -32.33 11.11 -45.80
CA LYS A 616 -31.49 11.81 -44.82
C LYS A 616 -30.03 11.34 -44.84
N HIS A 617 -29.72 10.30 -45.60
CA HIS A 617 -28.37 9.76 -45.69
C HIS A 617 -27.39 10.83 -46.24
N PRO A 618 -26.35 11.23 -45.50
CA PRO A 618 -25.46 12.34 -45.90
C PRO A 618 -24.68 12.09 -47.19
N GLY A 619 -24.36 10.83 -47.50
CA GLY A 619 -23.73 10.46 -48.76
C GLY A 619 -24.69 10.52 -49.96
N GLY A 620 -25.99 10.72 -49.73
CA GLY A 620 -27.03 10.70 -50.76
C GLY A 620 -27.80 9.38 -50.78
N VAL A 621 -29.02 9.46 -51.31
CA VAL A 621 -29.99 8.34 -51.32
C VAL A 621 -29.57 7.16 -52.18
N GLN A 622 -28.76 7.40 -53.22
CA GLN A 622 -28.39 6.36 -54.18
C GLN A 622 -27.61 5.21 -53.52
N PHE A 623 -26.70 5.55 -52.60
CA PHE A 623 -25.91 4.56 -51.88
C PHE A 623 -26.76 3.66 -50.98
N ILE A 624 -27.94 4.11 -50.52
CA ILE A 624 -28.87 3.25 -49.80
C ILE A 624 -29.68 2.38 -50.78
N LYS A 625 -30.11 2.97 -51.90
CA LYS A 625 -30.88 2.26 -52.95
C LYS A 625 -30.14 1.05 -53.51
N ASP A 626 -28.82 1.14 -53.67
CA ASP A 626 -28.00 0.07 -54.25
C ASP A 626 -27.99 -1.22 -53.39
N TYR A 627 -28.25 -1.07 -52.08
CA TYR A 627 -28.25 -2.14 -51.08
C TYR A 627 -29.64 -2.57 -50.60
N ILE A 628 -30.74 -2.03 -51.16
CA ILE A 628 -32.09 -2.49 -50.79
C ILE A 628 -32.24 -3.99 -51.10
N GLY A 629 -32.66 -4.75 -50.09
CA GLY A 629 -32.80 -6.21 -50.14
C GLY A 629 -31.48 -6.98 -50.13
N LYS A 630 -30.34 -6.33 -49.83
CA LYS A 630 -28.99 -6.91 -49.86
C LYS A 630 -28.22 -6.67 -48.55
N ASP A 631 -27.11 -7.38 -48.41
CA ASP A 631 -26.13 -7.20 -47.34
C ASP A 631 -25.19 -6.02 -47.65
N ALA A 632 -25.21 -5.03 -46.77
CA ALA A 632 -24.40 -3.82 -46.81
C ALA A 632 -23.28 -3.81 -45.76
N SER A 633 -23.05 -4.90 -45.02
CA SER A 633 -22.12 -4.94 -43.88
C SER A 633 -20.71 -4.47 -44.27
N LYS A 634 -20.18 -4.97 -45.40
CA LYS A 634 -18.86 -4.56 -45.89
C LYS A 634 -18.80 -3.09 -46.31
N ALA A 635 -19.88 -2.57 -46.88
CA ALA A 635 -19.97 -1.17 -47.29
C ALA A 635 -20.08 -0.24 -46.08
N PHE A 636 -20.74 -0.72 -45.02
CA PHE A 636 -20.93 0.01 -43.78
C PHE A 636 -19.66 0.10 -42.92
N ASP A 637 -18.85 -0.97 -42.88
CA ASP A 637 -17.70 -1.09 -41.97
C ASP A 637 -16.33 -0.71 -42.57
N GLY A 638 -16.17 -0.58 -43.89
CA GLY A 638 -14.87 -0.14 -44.39
C GLY A 638 -14.47 -0.39 -45.84
N LEU A 639 -15.36 -0.78 -46.75
CA LEU A 639 -15.00 -0.80 -48.18
C LEU A 639 -14.68 0.61 -48.73
N VAL A 640 -15.33 1.64 -48.20
CA VAL A 640 -15.14 3.05 -48.61
C VAL A 640 -15.12 3.99 -47.41
N TYR A 641 -15.98 3.75 -46.41
CA TYR A 641 -16.10 4.59 -45.22
C TYR A 641 -16.47 3.73 -44.00
N ASN A 642 -15.79 3.95 -42.87
CA ASN A 642 -16.14 3.30 -41.61
C ASN A 642 -17.12 4.21 -40.85
N HIS A 643 -18.39 3.79 -40.77
CA HIS A 643 -19.45 4.62 -40.17
C HIS A 643 -19.16 4.95 -38.70
N SER A 644 -19.38 6.21 -38.34
CA SER A 644 -19.13 6.74 -37.01
C SER A 644 -20.05 6.12 -35.95
N PHE A 645 -19.69 6.25 -34.67
CA PHE A 645 -20.56 5.80 -33.56
C PHE A 645 -21.94 6.45 -33.62
N ALA A 646 -22.06 7.72 -34.04
CA ALA A 646 -23.36 8.37 -34.19
C ALA A 646 -24.22 7.70 -35.29
N ALA A 647 -23.62 7.35 -36.43
CA ALA A 647 -24.33 6.64 -37.50
C ALA A 647 -24.76 5.24 -37.06
N ARG A 648 -23.92 4.52 -36.31
CA ARG A 648 -24.26 3.22 -35.71
C ARG A 648 -25.41 3.32 -34.71
N ASN A 649 -25.39 4.34 -33.85
CA ASN A 649 -26.47 4.57 -32.88
C ASN A 649 -27.81 4.89 -33.56
N ILE A 650 -27.79 5.67 -34.66
CA ILE A 650 -28.99 5.93 -35.47
C ILE A 650 -29.48 4.65 -36.14
N LEU A 651 -28.57 3.88 -36.75
CA LEU A 651 -28.89 2.61 -37.42
C LEU A 651 -29.62 1.66 -36.46
N ASP A 652 -29.18 1.58 -35.21
CA ASP A 652 -29.78 0.72 -34.20
C ASP A 652 -31.28 1.02 -33.94
N THR A 653 -31.73 2.26 -34.14
CA THR A 653 -33.14 2.63 -34.00
C THR A 653 -34.04 2.08 -35.11
N TYR A 654 -33.47 1.62 -36.22
CA TYR A 654 -34.19 1.12 -37.41
C TYR A 654 -34.28 -0.41 -37.48
N ARG A 655 -33.83 -1.13 -36.44
CA ARG A 655 -33.85 -2.60 -36.41
C ARG A 655 -35.26 -3.16 -36.45
N ILE A 656 -35.48 -4.18 -37.27
CA ILE A 656 -36.79 -4.86 -37.39
C ILE A 656 -36.72 -6.37 -37.19
N ALA A 657 -35.64 -7.03 -37.60
CA ALA A 657 -35.52 -8.48 -37.57
C ALA A 657 -34.05 -8.92 -37.51
N LYS A 658 -33.81 -10.15 -37.05
CA LYS A 658 -32.53 -10.85 -37.12
C LYS A 658 -32.57 -11.90 -38.22
N LEU A 659 -31.48 -12.08 -38.94
CA LEU A 659 -31.36 -13.13 -39.93
C LEU A 659 -31.18 -14.50 -39.28
N LYS A 660 -31.85 -15.50 -39.86
CA LYS A 660 -31.74 -16.91 -39.49
C LYS A 660 -30.40 -17.52 -39.90
#